data_AF-A0A7H8QWU9-F1
#
_entry.id   AF-A0A7H8QWU9-F1
#
_cell.length_a   1.000
_cell.length_b   1.000
_cell.length_c   1.000
_cell.angle_alpha   90.00
_cell.angle_beta   90.00
_cell.angle_gamma   90.00
#
_symmetry.space_group_name_H-M   'P 1'
#
loop_
_entity.id
_entity.type
_entity.pdbx_description
1 polymer ?
#
loop_
_entity_poly.entity_id
_entity_poly.type
_entity_poly.pdbx_seq_one_letter_code
_entity_poly.pdbx_strand_id
1 'polypeptide(L)'
;MAEGTLASAVAVVAQPEESEQEPAHASPETGHKRRPSSISDSGSKRRRTSDGSPSDSRRSPSQHATDPDSRRPAAAPARRGGFVAEERKRSKRLFGGLLGTLSQSSSNTAQKRRADIEQRQQAKLRMQDERHTEAKQKKKDDIIAERRLQQKELDRGAMTAKHKNLLQTANFLRTKTHPILLWLPFQLRPEDDDIIDKQIEEAKETIAKEEAEFEERWHGKDEKEDSERDTDNKNAPPDDATQENDGPKQHDPEESSTQNANDNTKLEPEPAAEEPVSSGNNEEEKDGSAAPTGTSQRNEDEGEEVMEEDKEDMLKLIRTNSINFKKQLSKMASKVDKINYTNDSRVERRSVILNGRNYSYLYGEPASGKWKATIFFLHGFPDLAVGWRYQIPHVLQLGFRIVAPDQLGYGGTDAPVDPKEYAYKKIAADFKQLATQLGESKIILCGHDWGAALTYAIYHHQRDLISHIITVCVPYGPPRAKFISLDDIVANLFPHWGYQLQFRSGEVEKVVHTKEEIGQFLLALYGGKTSAGEWGFDPRKGIALDKIGQFQPSRVLNGEDLEFYANEYTRHGVNGPLNWYRLTEINHTDEKQYVSQPNIEVPLLFIQALKDLALPPSMGKSMQKYVPNMTLDQVNTSHWALTEDPENVNRIIGGWLGKQFSLDGQSKL
;
A
#
# COMPACT_ATOMS: atom_id res chain seq x y z
N MET A 1 -26.33 -59.40 10.41
CA MET A 1 -26.16 -60.23 9.19
C MET A 1 -26.28 -59.29 8.01
N ALA A 2 -25.37 -59.37 7.03
CA ALA A 2 -25.41 -58.78 5.67
C ALA A 2 -26.00 -57.34 5.52
N GLU A 3 -25.19 -56.30 5.29
CA GLU A 3 -24.57 -55.93 4.00
C GLU A 3 -25.51 -55.26 2.98
N GLY A 4 -24.97 -54.30 2.23
CA GLY A 4 -25.70 -53.48 1.26
C GLY A 4 -24.74 -52.62 0.46
N THR A 5 -24.00 -53.24 -0.45
CA THR A 5 -22.70 -52.72 -0.94
C THR A 5 -22.66 -52.53 -2.47
N LEU A 6 -22.58 -51.26 -2.88
CA LEU A 6 -22.02 -50.72 -4.15
C LEU A 6 -22.67 -51.01 -5.52
N ALA A 7 -22.51 -49.99 -6.39
CA ALA A 7 -22.35 -50.01 -7.86
C ALA A 7 -23.57 -50.37 -8.75
N SER A 8 -23.63 -49.97 -10.04
CA SER A 8 -23.06 -48.82 -10.79
C SER A 8 -23.59 -48.86 -12.25
N ALA A 9 -23.82 -47.71 -12.92
CA ALA A 9 -24.06 -47.64 -14.37
C ALA A 9 -23.77 -46.23 -14.96
N VAL A 10 -23.42 -46.15 -16.26
CA VAL A 10 -23.00 -44.91 -16.97
C VAL A 10 -23.48 -44.91 -18.44
N ALA A 11 -24.08 -43.80 -18.90
CA ALA A 11 -24.17 -43.30 -20.29
C ALA A 11 -24.78 -41.86 -20.21
N VAL A 12 -24.29 -40.77 -20.82
CA VAL A 12 -23.69 -40.42 -22.14
C VAL A 12 -24.72 -39.95 -23.19
N VAL A 13 -24.66 -38.62 -23.42
CA VAL A 13 -25.11 -37.73 -24.52
C VAL A 13 -25.87 -38.31 -25.73
N ALA A 14 -26.94 -37.61 -26.16
CA ALA A 14 -27.50 -37.66 -27.52
C ALA A 14 -28.17 -36.34 -27.97
N GLN A 15 -28.04 -36.02 -29.26
CA GLN A 15 -28.69 -34.96 -30.09
C GLN A 15 -28.33 -35.26 -31.57
N PRO A 16 -28.97 -34.66 -32.60
CA PRO A 16 -30.36 -34.18 -32.76
C PRO A 16 -31.03 -34.82 -34.02
N GLU A 17 -32.24 -34.40 -34.43
CA GLU A 17 -32.75 -34.54 -35.83
C GLU A 17 -33.75 -33.39 -36.20
N GLU A 18 -34.07 -33.28 -37.49
CA GLU A 18 -34.75 -32.15 -38.20
C GLU A 18 -36.26 -32.48 -38.49
N SER A 19 -37.11 -31.75 -39.25
CA SER A 19 -37.01 -30.75 -40.35
C SER A 19 -38.20 -29.72 -40.28
N GLU A 20 -38.66 -28.91 -41.27
CA GLU A 20 -38.50 -28.82 -42.74
C GLU A 20 -39.01 -27.48 -43.34
N GLN A 21 -38.85 -27.34 -44.67
CA GLN A 21 -39.61 -26.52 -45.66
C GLN A 21 -39.25 -25.03 -45.91
N GLU A 22 -39.43 -24.64 -47.18
CA GLU A 22 -38.82 -23.52 -47.95
C GLU A 22 -39.92 -22.86 -48.87
N PRO A 23 -39.71 -22.00 -49.92
CA PRO A 23 -38.48 -21.67 -50.67
C PRO A 23 -38.21 -20.19 -51.11
N ALA A 24 -36.95 -19.99 -51.57
CA ALA A 24 -36.43 -19.13 -52.66
C ALA A 24 -37.01 -17.75 -53.08
N HIS A 25 -36.12 -16.76 -53.31
CA HIS A 25 -35.81 -16.17 -54.65
C HIS A 25 -34.58 -15.20 -54.60
N ALA A 26 -34.09 -14.68 -55.73
CA ALA A 26 -32.71 -14.16 -55.88
C ALA A 26 -32.52 -12.78 -56.59
N SER A 27 -31.26 -12.30 -56.54
CA SER A 27 -30.54 -11.12 -57.13
C SER A 27 -31.06 -10.44 -58.41
N PRO A 28 -30.71 -9.15 -58.69
CA PRO A 28 -29.45 -8.87 -59.44
C PRO A 28 -28.73 -7.48 -59.27
N GLU A 29 -27.38 -7.53 -59.42
CA GLU A 29 -26.46 -6.64 -60.20
C GLU A 29 -26.26 -5.11 -60.03
N THR A 30 -25.11 -4.66 -60.61
CA THR A 30 -24.61 -3.28 -60.90
C THR A 30 -23.94 -2.49 -59.75
N GLY A 31 -23.00 -1.55 -59.99
CA GLY A 31 -22.27 -1.26 -61.25
C GLY A 31 -21.54 0.10 -61.33
N HIS A 32 -20.24 0.14 -61.02
CA HIS A 32 -19.24 1.16 -61.44
C HIS A 32 -19.28 2.66 -60.98
N LYS A 33 -18.17 3.08 -60.35
CA LYS A 33 -17.33 4.29 -60.64
C LYS A 33 -17.99 5.70 -60.78
N ARG A 34 -17.63 6.65 -59.88
CA ARG A 34 -16.79 7.86 -60.21
C ARG A 34 -16.52 8.83 -59.02
N ARG A 35 -15.37 9.51 -59.07
CA ARG A 35 -15.00 10.80 -58.42
C ARG A 35 -15.32 11.97 -59.39
N PRO A 36 -15.10 13.26 -59.04
CA PRO A 36 -15.52 14.04 -57.87
C PRO A 36 -16.21 15.36 -58.32
N SER A 37 -16.43 16.36 -57.44
CA SER A 37 -16.74 17.73 -57.87
C SER A 37 -16.23 18.82 -56.90
N SER A 38 -15.82 19.97 -57.45
CA SER A 38 -15.31 21.15 -56.74
C SER A 38 -15.38 22.40 -57.63
N ILE A 39 -16.03 23.48 -57.17
CA ILE A 39 -16.17 24.82 -57.81
C ILE A 39 -16.90 25.70 -56.75
N SER A 40 -16.40 26.83 -56.20
CA SER A 40 -15.99 28.15 -56.75
C SER A 40 -17.18 29.06 -57.10
N ASP A 41 -17.26 30.38 -56.84
CA ASP A 41 -16.37 31.37 -56.15
C ASP A 41 -17.14 32.73 -55.96
N SER A 42 -16.54 33.71 -55.24
CA SER A 42 -16.80 35.18 -55.24
C SER A 42 -17.98 35.76 -54.42
N GLY A 43 -17.90 37.05 -53.97
CA GLY A 43 -18.91 37.67 -53.08
C GLY A 43 -18.97 39.22 -52.88
N SER A 44 -17.88 39.91 -52.48
CA SER A 44 -17.71 41.40 -52.43
C SER A 44 -18.59 42.32 -51.51
N LYS A 45 -17.97 43.18 -50.64
CA LYS A 45 -18.10 44.68 -50.56
C LYS A 45 -17.42 45.39 -49.35
N ARG A 46 -17.38 46.75 -49.35
CA ARG A 46 -16.39 47.70 -48.71
C ARG A 46 -16.91 48.62 -47.55
N ARG A 47 -15.94 49.33 -46.91
CA ARG A 47 -15.93 50.68 -46.21
C ARG A 47 -15.71 50.59 -44.68
N ARG A 48 -14.86 51.33 -43.92
CA ARG A 48 -13.93 52.53 -44.01
C ARG A 48 -14.45 53.98 -43.82
N THR A 49 -14.23 54.53 -42.62
CA THR A 49 -13.89 55.92 -42.20
C THR A 49 -13.28 55.81 -40.77
N SER A 50 -12.16 56.35 -40.27
CA SER A 50 -11.11 57.30 -40.70
C SER A 50 -11.50 58.80 -40.76
N ASP A 51 -10.63 59.80 -40.56
CA ASP A 51 -9.13 59.84 -40.39
C ASP A 51 -8.72 60.47 -39.00
N GLY A 52 -7.61 61.18 -38.64
CA GLY A 52 -6.48 61.88 -39.30
C GLY A 52 -5.23 62.13 -38.36
N SER A 53 -4.68 63.37 -38.21
CA SER A 53 -3.39 63.71 -37.51
C SER A 53 -3.32 65.22 -37.03
N PRO A 54 -2.20 65.84 -36.54
CA PRO A 54 -0.87 66.08 -37.20
C PRO A 54 0.37 65.90 -36.23
N SER A 55 1.66 66.23 -36.51
CA SER A 55 2.34 67.11 -37.51
C SER A 55 3.85 66.81 -37.76
N ASP A 56 4.34 67.04 -39.02
CA ASP A 56 5.73 67.34 -39.49
C ASP A 56 6.89 66.32 -39.18
N SER A 57 8.02 66.20 -39.94
CA SER A 57 8.49 66.97 -41.12
C SER A 57 9.43 66.19 -42.09
N ARG A 58 9.31 66.51 -43.40
CA ARG A 58 10.31 66.63 -44.52
C ARG A 58 11.47 65.60 -44.75
N ARG A 59 12.17 65.64 -45.90
CA ARG A 59 11.86 65.13 -47.28
C ARG A 59 13.18 64.97 -48.11
N SER A 60 13.13 64.23 -49.23
CA SER A 60 14.25 63.91 -50.19
C SER A 60 14.51 65.05 -51.22
N PRO A 61 15.24 64.94 -52.38
CA PRO A 61 15.36 63.83 -53.36
C PRO A 61 16.77 63.63 -54.02
N SER A 62 16.85 63.36 -55.35
CA SER A 62 17.92 62.55 -56.00
C SER A 62 18.25 62.89 -57.47
N GLN A 63 19.39 62.35 -57.95
CA GLN A 63 19.82 62.09 -59.36
C GLN A 63 20.28 63.25 -60.28
N HIS A 64 21.47 63.04 -60.88
CA HIS A 64 21.84 63.37 -62.28
C HIS A 64 23.10 62.57 -62.68
N ALA A 65 23.47 62.52 -63.97
CA ALA A 65 24.61 61.72 -64.48
C ALA A 65 25.25 62.31 -65.76
N THR A 66 26.55 62.04 -66.00
CA THR A 66 27.31 62.29 -67.24
C THR A 66 28.50 61.32 -67.39
N ASP A 67 28.85 60.98 -68.64
CA ASP A 67 29.99 60.16 -69.12
C ASP A 67 31.18 61.09 -69.55
N PRO A 68 32.29 60.71 -70.25
CA PRO A 68 32.79 59.38 -70.71
C PRO A 68 34.32 59.10 -70.57
N ASP A 69 34.78 57.88 -70.90
CA ASP A 69 35.61 57.57 -72.12
C ASP A 69 36.46 56.25 -72.10
N SER A 70 36.65 55.71 -73.32
CA SER A 70 37.70 54.85 -73.92
C SER A 70 38.23 53.50 -73.34
N ARG A 71 37.82 52.43 -74.07
CA ARG A 71 38.66 51.38 -74.73
C ARG A 71 38.97 50.02 -74.06
N ARG A 72 39.09 49.04 -74.96
CA ARG A 72 39.25 47.56 -74.90
C ARG A 72 40.68 47.20 -75.41
N PRO A 73 41.17 45.93 -75.54
CA PRO A 73 40.62 44.61 -75.13
C PRO A 73 41.66 43.53 -74.61
N ALA A 74 41.12 42.35 -74.27
CA ALA A 74 41.64 40.98 -74.60
C ALA A 74 42.77 40.25 -73.81
N ALA A 75 42.65 38.91 -73.89
CA ALA A 75 43.64 37.82 -73.80
C ALA A 75 44.15 37.33 -72.42
N ALA A 76 44.02 36.00 -72.23
CA ALA A 76 44.86 35.16 -71.37
C ALA A 76 45.77 34.29 -72.28
N PRO A 77 46.90 33.71 -71.79
CA PRO A 77 46.81 32.46 -71.03
C PRO A 77 47.84 32.34 -69.87
N ALA A 78 47.80 31.23 -69.14
CA ALA A 78 48.58 31.01 -67.91
C ALA A 78 49.85 30.16 -68.09
N ARG A 79 50.78 30.24 -67.12
CA ARG A 79 51.64 29.11 -66.68
C ARG A 79 52.10 29.26 -65.22
N ARG A 80 52.59 28.15 -64.64
CA ARG A 80 52.77 27.93 -63.19
C ARG A 80 54.18 28.24 -62.69
N GLY A 81 54.30 28.66 -61.41
CA GLY A 81 55.52 28.50 -60.60
C GLY A 81 55.73 29.59 -59.54
N GLY A 82 55.58 29.28 -58.24
CA GLY A 82 55.94 30.21 -57.16
C GLY A 82 55.38 29.88 -55.76
N PHE A 83 54.05 29.95 -55.60
CA PHE A 83 53.38 30.10 -54.29
C PHE A 83 53.73 29.06 -53.19
N VAL A 84 53.89 27.78 -53.55
CA VAL A 84 54.02 26.67 -52.57
C VAL A 84 55.27 26.79 -51.67
N ALA A 85 56.31 27.50 -52.12
CA ALA A 85 57.54 27.71 -51.35
C ALA A 85 57.45 28.85 -50.34
N GLU A 86 56.57 29.84 -50.57
CA GLU A 86 56.39 31.01 -49.73
C GLU A 86 55.38 30.73 -48.62
N GLU A 87 54.28 30.05 -48.95
CA GLU A 87 53.24 29.67 -48.00
C GLU A 87 53.78 28.78 -46.88
N ARG A 88 54.61 27.76 -47.19
CA ARG A 88 55.31 26.93 -46.19
C ARG A 88 56.25 27.73 -45.26
N LYS A 89 56.82 28.84 -45.72
CA LYS A 89 57.63 29.75 -44.88
C LYS A 89 56.74 30.62 -43.98
N ARG A 90 55.55 31.01 -44.45
CA ARG A 90 54.54 31.75 -43.68
C ARG A 90 53.92 30.87 -42.58
N SER A 91 53.55 29.62 -42.89
CA SER A 91 52.99 28.66 -41.92
C SER A 91 53.96 28.39 -40.76
N LYS A 92 55.25 28.16 -41.04
CA LYS A 92 56.26 27.96 -39.97
C LYS A 92 56.42 29.18 -39.06
N ARG A 93 56.20 30.40 -39.56
CA ARG A 93 56.27 31.63 -38.74
C ARG A 93 55.02 31.80 -37.85
N LEU A 94 53.82 31.51 -38.36
CA LEU A 94 52.60 31.52 -37.54
C LEU A 94 52.63 30.44 -36.44
N PHE A 95 53.02 29.21 -36.78
CA PHE A 95 53.04 28.10 -35.80
C PHE A 95 54.11 28.31 -34.71
N GLY A 96 55.27 28.90 -35.05
CA GLY A 96 56.27 29.30 -34.07
C GLY A 96 55.77 30.39 -33.11
N GLY A 97 54.99 31.35 -33.62
CA GLY A 97 54.35 32.38 -32.78
C GLY A 97 53.35 31.79 -31.78
N LEU A 98 52.48 30.87 -32.24
CA LEU A 98 51.45 30.25 -31.39
C LEU A 98 52.01 29.32 -30.31
N LEU A 99 53.14 28.65 -30.58
CA LEU A 99 53.84 27.86 -29.56
C LEU A 99 54.68 28.73 -28.61
N GLY A 100 55.14 29.90 -29.04
CA GLY A 100 55.80 30.88 -28.18
C GLY A 100 54.87 31.43 -27.10
N THR A 101 53.62 31.76 -27.45
CA THR A 101 52.62 32.29 -26.49
C THR A 101 52.05 31.24 -25.54
N LEU A 102 52.23 29.95 -25.82
CA LEU A 102 51.92 28.84 -24.88
C LEU A 102 53.13 28.38 -24.06
N SER A 103 54.31 28.98 -24.25
CA SER A 103 55.58 28.59 -23.62
C SER A 103 56.06 29.56 -22.53
N GLN A 104 55.51 30.78 -22.44
CA GLN A 104 55.87 31.75 -21.41
C GLN A 104 55.17 31.48 -20.07
N SER A 105 55.85 30.72 -19.22
CA SER A 105 55.43 30.25 -17.91
C SER A 105 55.45 31.34 -16.82
N SER A 106 54.29 31.96 -16.54
CA SER A 106 53.98 32.56 -15.23
C SER A 106 53.41 31.51 -14.25
N SER A 107 53.76 30.24 -14.47
CA SER A 107 53.13 29.04 -13.94
C SER A 107 53.85 28.50 -12.70
N ASN A 108 53.72 29.21 -11.58
CA ASN A 108 54.00 28.62 -10.25
C ASN A 108 53.03 29.18 -9.20
N THR A 109 53.14 30.46 -8.83
CA THR A 109 52.33 31.07 -7.75
C THR A 109 50.82 31.00 -8.00
N ALA A 110 50.37 31.21 -9.25
CA ALA A 110 48.95 31.15 -9.60
C ALA A 110 48.40 29.72 -9.61
N GLN A 111 49.18 28.74 -10.08
CA GLN A 111 48.80 27.32 -10.03
C GLN A 111 48.84 26.78 -8.59
N LYS A 112 49.86 27.12 -7.81
CA LYS A 112 49.97 26.76 -6.39
C LYS A 112 48.81 27.32 -5.56
N ARG A 113 48.36 28.56 -5.83
CA ARG A 113 47.14 29.12 -5.22
C ARG A 113 45.87 28.37 -5.63
N ARG A 114 45.74 27.94 -6.88
CA ARG A 114 44.59 27.11 -7.32
C ARG A 114 44.60 25.74 -6.65
N ALA A 115 45.75 25.08 -6.58
CA ALA A 115 45.91 23.80 -5.91
C ALA A 115 45.64 23.89 -4.39
N ASP A 116 46.09 24.96 -3.72
CA ASP A 116 45.78 25.22 -2.31
C ASP A 116 44.27 25.45 -2.07
N ILE A 117 43.60 26.23 -2.94
CA ILE A 117 42.14 26.41 -2.89
C ILE A 117 41.41 25.08 -3.12
N GLU A 118 41.83 24.29 -4.11
CA GLU A 118 41.24 22.99 -4.43
C GLU A 118 41.47 21.97 -3.30
N GLN A 119 42.67 21.93 -2.72
CA GLN A 119 43.01 21.07 -1.58
C GLN A 119 42.18 21.44 -0.34
N ARG A 120 41.96 22.74 -0.07
CA ARG A 120 41.06 23.19 1.01
C ARG A 120 39.59 22.84 0.74
N GLN A 121 39.15 22.90 -0.52
CA GLN A 121 37.79 22.48 -0.90
C GLN A 121 37.62 20.96 -0.75
N GLN A 122 38.58 20.16 -1.19
CA GLN A 122 38.59 18.70 -0.99
C GLN A 122 38.66 18.31 0.49
N ALA A 123 39.47 19.01 1.30
CA ALA A 123 39.52 18.81 2.75
C ALA A 123 38.18 19.16 3.42
N LYS A 124 37.54 20.27 3.03
CA LYS A 124 36.21 20.65 3.54
C LYS A 124 35.12 19.64 3.14
N LEU A 125 35.19 19.08 1.93
CA LEU A 125 34.31 18.01 1.47
C LEU A 125 34.50 16.74 2.30
N ARG A 126 35.75 16.30 2.53
CA ARG A 126 36.04 15.14 3.40
C ARG A 126 35.51 15.32 4.82
N MET A 127 35.78 16.46 5.46
CA MET A 127 35.23 16.78 6.79
C MET A 127 33.69 16.81 6.82
N GLN A 128 33.03 17.08 5.67
CA GLN A 128 31.57 17.05 5.55
C GLN A 128 31.04 15.63 5.31
N ASP A 129 31.74 14.83 4.49
CA ASP A 129 31.42 13.41 4.26
C ASP A 129 31.65 12.57 5.52
N GLU A 130 32.75 12.80 6.25
CA GLU A 130 33.10 12.17 7.53
C GLU A 130 31.98 12.43 8.56
N ARG A 131 31.66 13.71 8.83
CA ARG A 131 30.52 14.10 9.69
C ARG A 131 29.17 13.52 9.22
N HIS A 132 28.97 13.38 7.92
CA HIS A 132 27.75 12.76 7.39
C HIS A 132 27.76 11.23 7.56
N THR A 133 28.91 10.57 7.51
CA THR A 133 29.03 9.14 7.85
C THR A 133 28.87 8.88 9.34
N GLU A 134 29.44 9.72 10.21
CA GLU A 134 29.22 9.70 11.67
C GLU A 134 27.74 9.87 12.01
N ALA A 135 27.10 10.93 11.50
CA ALA A 135 25.68 11.19 11.72
C ALA A 135 24.76 10.12 11.11
N LYS A 136 25.21 9.43 10.05
CA LYS A 136 24.51 8.28 9.47
C LYS A 136 24.74 6.99 10.28
N GLN A 137 25.89 6.84 10.93
CA GLN A 137 26.20 5.71 11.78
C GLN A 137 25.39 5.81 13.09
N LYS A 138 25.53 6.94 13.82
CA LYS A 138 24.72 7.22 15.02
C LYS A 138 23.23 6.98 14.81
N LYS A 139 22.66 7.44 13.68
CA LYS A 139 21.24 7.19 13.34
C LYS A 139 20.87 5.72 13.11
N LYS A 140 21.80 4.85 12.71
CA LYS A 140 21.54 3.39 12.71
C LYS A 140 21.50 2.87 14.14
N ASP A 141 22.44 3.32 14.97
CA ASP A 141 22.66 2.82 16.32
C ASP A 141 21.49 3.24 17.24
N ASP A 142 21.02 4.49 17.09
CA ASP A 142 19.75 5.00 17.65
C ASP A 142 18.57 4.07 17.27
N ILE A 143 18.43 3.69 15.98
CA ILE A 143 17.36 2.81 15.48
C ILE A 143 17.52 1.37 15.97
N ILE A 144 18.73 0.88 16.18
CA ILE A 144 19.01 -0.46 16.72
C ILE A 144 18.64 -0.52 18.20
N ALA A 145 18.96 0.52 18.97
CA ALA A 145 18.54 0.66 20.36
C ALA A 145 17.00 0.76 20.48
N GLU A 146 16.34 1.57 19.65
CA GLU A 146 14.88 1.68 19.62
C GLU A 146 14.22 0.32 19.33
N ARG A 147 14.73 -0.43 18.33
CA ARG A 147 14.26 -1.77 18.00
C ARG A 147 14.49 -2.79 19.12
N ARG A 148 15.59 -2.69 19.86
CA ARG A 148 15.90 -3.56 21.00
C ARG A 148 14.91 -3.33 22.15
N LEU A 149 14.55 -2.08 22.43
CA LEU A 149 13.49 -1.74 23.40
C LEU A 149 12.12 -2.27 22.94
N GLN A 150 11.77 -2.09 21.66
CA GLN A 150 10.55 -2.65 21.07
C GLN A 150 10.52 -4.20 21.15
N GLN A 151 11.67 -4.87 20.99
CA GLN A 151 11.78 -6.32 21.16
C GLN A 151 11.60 -6.75 22.62
N LYS A 152 12.18 -6.04 23.60
CA LYS A 152 11.98 -6.33 25.04
C LYS A 152 10.50 -6.26 25.41
N GLU A 153 9.77 -5.25 24.91
CA GLU A 153 8.34 -5.11 25.17
C GLU A 153 7.49 -6.17 24.43
N LEU A 154 7.85 -6.53 23.19
CA LEU A 154 7.16 -7.60 22.44
C LEU A 154 7.37 -8.98 23.11
N ASP A 155 8.59 -9.30 23.53
CA ASP A 155 8.91 -10.55 24.23
C ASP A 155 8.18 -10.61 25.58
N ARG A 156 8.11 -9.50 26.31
CA ARG A 156 7.31 -9.37 27.55
C ARG A 156 5.83 -9.59 27.29
N GLY A 157 5.24 -8.95 26.28
CA GLY A 157 3.84 -9.13 25.92
C GLY A 157 3.50 -10.58 25.52
N ALA A 158 4.39 -11.25 24.79
CA ALA A 158 4.26 -12.67 24.47
C ALA A 158 4.35 -13.57 25.71
N MET A 159 5.25 -13.25 26.64
CA MET A 159 5.38 -13.93 27.93
C MET A 159 4.09 -13.77 28.77
N THR A 160 3.59 -12.56 28.97
CA THR A 160 2.34 -12.31 29.71
C THR A 160 1.14 -13.02 29.08
N ALA A 161 1.04 -13.09 27.75
CA ALA A 161 -0.02 -13.84 27.06
C ALA A 161 0.06 -15.35 27.34
N LYS A 162 1.27 -15.92 27.35
CA LYS A 162 1.51 -17.32 27.72
C LYS A 162 1.18 -17.59 29.19
N HIS A 163 1.63 -16.71 30.10
CA HIS A 163 1.37 -16.82 31.55
C HIS A 163 -0.13 -16.79 31.87
N LYS A 164 -0.87 -15.88 31.22
CA LYS A 164 -2.34 -15.84 31.30
C LYS A 164 -2.98 -17.15 30.81
N ASN A 165 -2.50 -17.72 29.71
CA ASN A 165 -3.01 -19.00 29.21
C ASN A 165 -2.68 -20.19 30.13
N LEU A 166 -1.50 -20.18 30.77
CA LEU A 166 -1.10 -21.20 31.73
C LEU A 166 -2.01 -21.17 32.97
N LEU A 167 -2.24 -20.00 33.56
CA LEU A 167 -3.20 -19.85 34.67
C LEU A 167 -4.62 -20.23 34.25
N GLN A 168 -5.08 -19.79 33.07
CA GLN A 168 -6.41 -20.15 32.58
C GLN A 168 -6.58 -21.67 32.37
N THR A 169 -5.55 -22.38 31.92
CA THR A 169 -5.62 -23.84 31.71
C THR A 169 -5.44 -24.65 33.01
N ALA A 170 -4.75 -24.11 34.02
CA ALA A 170 -4.62 -24.71 35.35
C ALA A 170 -5.96 -24.81 36.12
N ASN A 171 -6.95 -23.97 35.77
CA ASN A 171 -8.31 -24.00 36.33
C ASN A 171 -9.17 -25.20 35.84
N PHE A 172 -8.60 -26.15 35.09
CA PHE A 172 -9.33 -27.28 34.50
C PHE A 172 -8.64 -28.61 34.83
N LEU A 173 -9.43 -29.68 34.93
CA LEU A 173 -8.92 -31.05 35.02
C LEU A 173 -8.39 -31.49 33.65
N ARG A 174 -7.26 -32.22 33.64
CA ARG A 174 -6.50 -32.61 32.44
C ARG A 174 -6.44 -34.12 32.25
N THR A 175 -6.68 -34.62 31.03
CA THR A 175 -6.62 -36.08 30.77
C THR A 175 -5.16 -36.55 30.69
N LYS A 176 -4.91 -37.80 31.12
CA LYS A 176 -3.61 -38.47 30.95
C LYS A 176 -3.35 -38.96 29.51
N THR A 177 -4.32 -38.79 28.62
CA THR A 177 -4.26 -39.18 27.20
C THR A 177 -3.76 -38.04 26.31
N HIS A 178 -3.37 -38.35 25.08
CA HIS A 178 -3.05 -37.37 24.05
C HIS A 178 -4.03 -37.49 22.86
N PRO A 179 -4.64 -36.39 22.38
CA PRO A 179 -4.52 -35.02 22.88
C PRO A 179 -5.08 -34.86 24.31
N ILE A 180 -4.48 -33.96 25.09
CA ILE A 180 -4.98 -33.62 26.43
C ILE A 180 -6.30 -32.88 26.26
N LEU A 181 -7.35 -33.38 26.88
CA LEU A 181 -8.63 -32.69 27.02
C LEU A 181 -8.64 -31.98 28.36
N LEU A 182 -9.12 -30.73 28.36
CA LEU A 182 -9.41 -29.95 29.55
C LEU A 182 -10.92 -29.96 29.79
N TRP A 183 -11.35 -30.20 31.03
CA TRP A 183 -12.77 -30.10 31.41
C TRP A 183 -12.94 -29.56 32.83
N LEU A 184 -14.15 -29.09 33.12
CA LEU A 184 -14.58 -28.75 34.47
C LEU A 184 -15.93 -29.45 34.73
N PRO A 185 -16.05 -30.29 35.77
CA PRO A 185 -17.34 -30.86 36.18
C PRO A 185 -18.36 -29.78 36.59
N PHE A 186 -19.66 -30.09 36.49
CA PHE A 186 -20.72 -29.21 36.99
C PHE A 186 -20.77 -29.13 38.52
N GLN A 187 -20.26 -30.16 39.21
CA GLN A 187 -19.99 -30.19 40.63
C GLN A 187 -18.60 -30.77 40.81
N LEU A 188 -17.70 -30.00 41.43
CA LEU A 188 -16.36 -30.46 41.80
C LEU A 188 -16.45 -31.35 43.05
N ARG A 189 -15.53 -32.30 43.12
CA ARG A 189 -15.31 -33.13 44.31
C ARG A 189 -14.07 -32.57 45.02
N PRO A 190 -13.90 -32.72 46.35
CA PRO A 190 -12.73 -32.18 47.04
C PRO A 190 -11.38 -32.64 46.45
N GLU A 191 -11.32 -33.88 45.95
CA GLU A 191 -10.15 -34.42 45.24
C GLU A 191 -9.89 -33.77 43.86
N ASP A 192 -10.90 -33.17 43.22
CA ASP A 192 -10.77 -32.39 41.99
C ASP A 192 -10.29 -30.97 42.30
N ASP A 193 -10.76 -30.37 43.41
CA ASP A 193 -10.34 -29.06 43.90
C ASP A 193 -8.85 -29.07 44.29
N ASP A 194 -8.40 -30.06 45.09
CA ASP A 194 -6.99 -30.28 45.43
C ASP A 194 -6.08 -30.39 44.18
N ILE A 195 -6.60 -30.98 43.10
CA ILE A 195 -5.90 -31.14 41.82
C ILE A 195 -5.85 -29.83 41.02
N ILE A 196 -6.86 -28.97 41.13
CA ILE A 196 -6.89 -27.65 40.49
C ILE A 196 -5.98 -26.67 41.23
N ASP A 197 -6.07 -26.59 42.56
CA ASP A 197 -5.20 -25.73 43.37
C ASP A 197 -3.72 -26.08 43.19
N LYS A 198 -3.36 -27.38 43.19
CA LYS A 198 -1.98 -27.78 42.90
C LYS A 198 -1.51 -27.39 41.49
N GLN A 199 -2.38 -27.46 40.48
CA GLN A 199 -2.04 -27.00 39.13
C GLN A 199 -1.88 -25.48 39.05
N ILE A 200 -2.63 -24.73 39.86
CA ILE A 200 -2.51 -23.27 39.96
C ILE A 200 -1.19 -22.88 40.63
N GLU A 201 -0.74 -23.59 41.67
CA GLU A 201 0.60 -23.37 42.25
C GLU A 201 1.72 -23.80 41.29
N GLU A 202 1.64 -24.97 40.64
CA GLU A 202 2.59 -25.39 39.57
C GLU A 202 2.72 -24.31 38.47
N ALA A 203 1.60 -23.68 38.10
CA ALA A 203 1.57 -22.59 37.13
C ALA A 203 2.22 -21.30 37.66
N LYS A 204 1.96 -20.90 38.92
CA LYS A 204 2.57 -19.73 39.55
C LYS A 204 4.09 -19.88 39.69
N GLU A 205 4.58 -21.04 40.13
CA GLU A 205 6.02 -21.33 40.22
C GLU A 205 6.69 -21.23 38.83
N THR A 206 6.05 -21.78 37.80
CA THR A 206 6.52 -21.69 36.41
C THR A 206 6.58 -20.23 35.92
N ILE A 207 5.57 -19.41 36.25
CA ILE A 207 5.52 -17.99 35.91
C ILE A 207 6.64 -17.21 36.59
N ALA A 208 6.78 -17.32 37.91
CA ALA A 208 7.80 -16.62 38.68
C ALA A 208 9.23 -16.96 38.21
N LYS A 209 9.46 -18.23 37.82
CA LYS A 209 10.73 -18.64 37.21
C LYS A 209 10.96 -18.00 35.84
N GLU A 210 9.95 -17.98 34.97
CA GLU A 210 10.08 -17.37 33.64
C GLU A 210 10.23 -15.85 33.68
N GLU A 211 9.62 -15.16 34.64
CA GLU A 211 9.83 -13.73 34.90
C GLU A 211 11.28 -13.45 35.37
N ALA A 212 11.82 -14.27 36.26
CA ALA A 212 13.21 -14.17 36.70
C ALA A 212 14.21 -14.43 35.55
N GLU A 213 14.02 -15.50 34.77
CA GLU A 213 14.83 -15.79 33.57
C GLU A 213 14.69 -14.71 32.49
N PHE A 214 13.55 -14.00 32.43
CA PHE A 214 13.33 -12.91 31.49
C PHE A 214 14.14 -11.67 31.91
N GLU A 215 14.04 -11.21 33.15
CA GLU A 215 14.77 -10.03 33.60
C GLU A 215 16.29 -10.28 33.66
N GLU A 216 16.76 -11.47 34.08
CA GLU A 216 18.21 -11.82 34.02
C GLU A 216 18.75 -11.71 32.58
N ARG A 217 18.00 -12.23 31.60
CA ARG A 217 18.33 -12.21 30.16
C ARG A 217 18.43 -10.81 29.56
N TRP A 218 17.80 -9.81 30.19
CA TRP A 218 17.90 -8.41 29.77
C TRP A 218 18.89 -7.61 30.61
N HIS A 219 18.94 -7.78 31.94
CA HIS A 219 19.96 -7.17 32.81
C HIS A 219 21.38 -7.51 32.33
N GLY A 220 21.69 -8.80 32.11
CA GLY A 220 23.00 -9.25 31.62
C GLY A 220 23.34 -8.88 30.16
N LYS A 221 22.42 -8.19 29.46
CA LYS A 221 22.68 -7.53 28.16
C LYS A 221 22.84 -6.03 28.28
N ASP A 222 22.15 -5.40 29.24
CA ASP A 222 22.16 -3.95 29.44
C ASP A 222 23.48 -3.54 30.15
N GLU A 223 23.94 -4.31 31.15
CA GLU A 223 25.24 -4.10 31.83
C GLU A 223 26.46 -4.14 30.88
N LYS A 224 26.42 -5.00 29.86
CA LYS A 224 27.53 -5.13 28.88
C LYS A 224 27.68 -3.87 28.04
N GLU A 225 26.58 -3.32 27.54
CA GLU A 225 26.61 -2.10 26.73
C GLU A 225 26.92 -0.84 27.55
N ASP A 226 26.59 -0.82 28.85
CA ASP A 226 27.12 0.24 29.74
C ASP A 226 28.64 0.11 29.92
N SER A 227 29.17 -1.10 30.11
CA SER A 227 30.62 -1.32 30.21
C SER A 227 31.39 -0.95 28.93
N GLU A 228 30.82 -1.23 27.75
CA GLU A 228 31.43 -0.89 26.46
C GLU A 228 31.37 0.63 26.21
N ARG A 229 30.21 1.28 26.45
CA ARG A 229 30.06 2.75 26.34
C ARG A 229 31.02 3.51 27.27
N ASP A 230 31.24 3.00 28.48
CA ASP A 230 32.16 3.60 29.45
C ASP A 230 33.64 3.37 29.11
N THR A 231 33.97 2.47 28.15
CA THR A 231 35.33 2.36 27.59
C THR A 231 35.60 3.32 26.43
N ASP A 232 34.63 3.59 25.56
CA ASP A 232 34.77 4.60 24.50
C ASP A 232 34.85 6.02 25.06
N ASN A 233 34.04 6.35 26.07
CA ASN A 233 33.98 7.68 26.66
C ASN A 233 35.28 8.11 27.38
N LYS A 234 36.19 7.16 27.68
CA LYS A 234 37.50 7.45 28.28
C LYS A 234 38.60 7.79 27.27
N ASN A 235 38.31 7.75 25.97
CA ASN A 235 39.25 8.09 24.89
C ASN A 235 38.96 9.45 24.22
N ALA A 236 38.01 10.24 24.74
CA ALA A 236 37.72 11.58 24.26
C ALA A 236 38.85 12.58 24.61
N PRO A 237 39.33 13.41 23.67
CA PRO A 237 40.22 14.54 23.98
C PRO A 237 39.51 15.60 24.82
N PRO A 238 40.23 16.39 25.66
CA PRO A 238 39.62 17.50 26.38
C PRO A 238 39.25 18.65 25.42
N ASP A 239 38.04 19.19 25.57
CA ASP A 239 37.61 20.42 24.90
C ASP A 239 38.40 21.63 25.45
N ASP A 240 39.03 22.40 24.56
CA ASP A 240 39.76 23.63 24.89
C ASP A 240 38.97 24.88 24.43
N ALA A 241 39.02 25.95 25.21
CA ALA A 241 38.04 27.04 25.16
C ALA A 241 38.60 28.34 24.59
N THR A 242 37.91 28.90 23.59
CA THR A 242 38.12 30.25 23.03
C THR A 242 36.73 30.85 22.73
N GLN A 243 36.33 32.07 23.15
CA GLN A 243 36.93 33.41 22.97
C GLN A 243 37.11 33.74 21.47
N GLU A 244 36.61 34.83 20.89
CA GLU A 244 36.48 36.20 21.42
C GLU A 244 35.38 37.06 20.73
N ASN A 245 34.93 38.07 21.49
CA ASN A 245 34.67 39.48 21.11
C ASN A 245 33.61 39.91 20.07
N ASP A 246 33.26 41.19 20.24
CA ASP A 246 32.03 41.85 19.83
C ASP A 246 32.30 43.13 19.01
N GLY A 247 31.24 43.67 18.41
CA GLY A 247 31.04 45.11 18.26
C GLY A 247 31.24 45.77 16.88
N PRO A 248 30.88 47.07 16.76
CA PRO A 248 30.06 47.87 17.70
C PRO A 248 28.95 48.71 17.03
N LYS A 249 27.97 49.15 17.84
CA LYS A 249 27.23 50.42 17.66
C LYS A 249 26.58 50.87 18.98
N GLN A 250 26.24 52.16 19.10
CA GLN A 250 26.19 52.89 20.37
C GLN A 250 24.81 53.49 20.72
N HIS A 251 24.59 53.67 22.04
CA HIS A 251 23.79 54.68 22.77
C HIS A 251 22.30 54.89 22.37
N ASP A 252 21.30 54.72 23.25
CA ASP A 252 21.00 55.30 24.60
C ASP A 252 20.21 56.63 24.52
N PRO A 253 19.43 57.03 25.56
CA PRO A 253 18.62 56.23 26.50
C PRO A 253 17.22 56.87 26.77
N GLU A 254 16.37 56.28 27.64
CA GLU A 254 15.71 56.99 28.77
C GLU A 254 14.91 56.04 29.71
N GLU A 255 14.42 56.59 30.83
CA GLU A 255 13.98 55.85 32.03
C GLU A 255 12.46 55.58 32.11
N SER A 256 12.05 54.58 32.92
CA SER A 256 11.24 54.80 34.14
C SER A 256 10.88 53.47 34.84
N SER A 257 10.29 53.55 36.03
CA SER A 257 10.19 52.45 37.00
C SER A 257 8.75 52.16 37.47
N THR A 258 8.48 50.90 37.83
CA THR A 258 7.64 50.39 38.95
C THR A 258 7.60 48.86 38.83
N GLN A 259 8.12 48.08 39.79
CA GLN A 259 7.53 47.76 41.09
C GLN A 259 6.09 47.20 41.02
N ASN A 260 5.98 45.87 41.05
CA ASN A 260 5.43 45.20 42.23
C ASN A 260 5.86 43.72 42.29
N ALA A 261 5.84 43.15 43.49
CA ALA A 261 6.18 41.76 43.77
C ALA A 261 5.19 41.15 44.78
N ASN A 262 5.11 39.82 44.80
CA ASN A 262 4.63 38.87 45.83
C ASN A 262 4.16 37.62 45.06
N ASP A 263 4.81 36.45 45.04
CA ASP A 263 5.60 35.66 46.02
C ASP A 263 4.78 34.58 46.74
N ASN A 264 5.25 33.33 46.60
CA ASN A 264 4.88 32.09 47.32
C ASN A 264 3.38 31.65 47.30
N THR A 265 3.01 30.38 47.57
CA THR A 265 3.72 29.31 48.30
C THR A 265 3.49 27.90 47.70
N LYS A 266 4.30 26.94 48.13
CA LYS A 266 4.36 25.50 47.77
C LYS A 266 3.67 24.63 48.84
N LEU A 267 3.06 23.47 48.48
CA LEU A 267 2.99 22.20 49.26
C LEU A 267 2.16 21.09 48.57
N GLU A 268 2.32 19.84 49.03
CA GLU A 268 1.68 18.57 48.60
C GLU A 268 1.20 17.80 49.89
N PRO A 269 0.79 16.51 49.87
CA PRO A 269 -0.43 15.89 49.29
C PRO A 269 -1.21 15.00 50.33
N GLU A 270 -2.11 14.11 49.86
CA GLU A 270 -2.75 12.96 50.58
C GLU A 270 -3.76 13.30 51.73
N PRO A 271 -4.59 12.36 52.27
CA PRO A 271 -4.76 10.93 51.90
C PRO A 271 -6.22 10.49 51.60
N ALA A 272 -6.42 9.18 51.36
CA ALA A 272 -7.73 8.50 51.28
C ALA A 272 -8.24 7.96 52.65
N ALA A 273 -9.52 7.57 52.72
CA ALA A 273 -10.15 6.90 53.87
C ALA A 273 -11.39 6.05 53.45
N GLU A 274 -11.88 5.19 54.35
CA GLU A 274 -12.75 4.02 54.06
C GLU A 274 -14.27 4.22 54.41
N GLU A 275 -15.05 3.14 54.33
CA GLU A 275 -16.51 3.09 54.58
C GLU A 275 -16.93 3.29 56.06
N PRO A 276 -18.25 3.32 56.34
CA PRO A 276 -18.78 2.25 57.19
C PRO A 276 -20.13 1.64 56.76
N VAL A 277 -20.36 0.39 57.19
CA VAL A 277 -21.57 -0.45 56.96
C VAL A 277 -22.45 -0.52 58.22
N SER A 278 -23.77 -0.71 58.09
CA SER A 278 -24.61 -1.20 59.21
C SER A 278 -25.90 -1.95 58.80
N SER A 279 -26.05 -3.20 59.28
CA SER A 279 -27.30 -3.95 59.62
C SER A 279 -28.42 -4.16 58.56
N GLY A 280 -29.08 -5.32 58.48
CA GLY A 280 -28.90 -6.57 59.24
C GLY A 280 -30.09 -7.55 59.13
N ASN A 281 -29.95 -8.71 59.79
CA ASN A 281 -30.94 -9.77 60.07
C ASN A 281 -31.24 -10.79 58.93
N ASN A 282 -31.44 -12.10 59.19
CA ASN A 282 -31.23 -12.96 60.38
C ASN A 282 -31.06 -14.46 59.96
N GLU A 283 -30.24 -15.21 60.71
CA GLU A 283 -30.42 -16.58 61.30
C GLU A 283 -31.02 -17.75 60.45
N GLU A 284 -30.75 -19.06 60.69
CA GLU A 284 -30.35 -19.81 61.89
C GLU A 284 -29.22 -20.86 61.66
N GLU A 285 -28.43 -21.14 62.71
CA GLU A 285 -28.04 -22.44 63.34
C GLU A 285 -28.10 -23.78 62.54
N LYS A 286 -27.32 -24.87 62.77
CA LYS A 286 -26.24 -25.35 63.70
C LYS A 286 -25.76 -26.74 63.15
N ASP A 287 -24.80 -27.52 63.68
CA ASP A 287 -23.51 -27.39 64.41
C ASP A 287 -22.98 -28.84 64.71
N GLY A 288 -21.70 -29.03 65.06
CA GLY A 288 -21.17 -30.30 65.62
C GLY A 288 -19.80 -30.77 65.11
N SER A 289 -18.83 -30.95 66.03
CA SER A 289 -17.53 -31.62 65.82
C SER A 289 -17.53 -33.05 66.44
N ALA A 290 -16.52 -33.94 66.36
CA ALA A 290 -15.10 -33.83 66.02
C ALA A 290 -14.48 -35.18 65.51
N ALA A 291 -13.14 -35.22 65.34
CA ALA A 291 -12.30 -36.33 64.85
C ALA A 291 -12.13 -37.51 65.87
N PRO A 292 -11.38 -38.65 65.64
CA PRO A 292 -9.95 -38.69 65.18
C PRO A 292 -9.38 -39.94 64.41
N THR A 293 -8.20 -39.77 63.77
CA THR A 293 -7.07 -40.76 63.52
C THR A 293 -7.31 -42.14 62.82
N GLY A 294 -6.37 -42.74 62.05
CA GLY A 294 -5.05 -42.33 61.53
C GLY A 294 -4.11 -43.53 61.13
N THR A 295 -3.15 -43.31 60.19
CA THR A 295 -2.04 -44.25 59.74
C THR A 295 -2.48 -45.56 59.01
N SER A 296 -1.66 -46.35 58.27
CA SER A 296 -0.19 -46.45 58.03
C SER A 296 0.19 -47.21 56.71
N GLN A 297 1.44 -47.05 56.22
CA GLN A 297 2.26 -47.94 55.30
C GLN A 297 1.69 -48.35 53.90
N ARG A 298 2.41 -48.21 52.76
CA ARG A 298 3.74 -48.70 52.26
C ARG A 298 3.78 -50.17 51.79
N ASN A 299 4.21 -50.38 50.54
CA ASN A 299 5.25 -51.34 50.12
C ASN A 299 5.56 -51.23 48.61
N GLU A 300 6.73 -51.73 48.23
CA GLU A 300 7.45 -51.57 46.96
C GLU A 300 7.96 -52.98 46.49
N ASP A 301 8.33 -53.35 45.24
CA ASP A 301 8.61 -52.67 43.95
C ASP A 301 8.54 -53.70 42.74
N GLU A 302 9.28 -53.48 41.62
CA GLU A 302 9.68 -54.38 40.49
C GLU A 302 8.81 -54.53 39.19
N GLY A 303 9.45 -54.44 38.00
CA GLY A 303 8.98 -55.13 36.76
C GLY A 303 9.09 -54.48 35.35
N GLU A 304 10.27 -54.19 34.81
CA GLU A 304 10.51 -54.09 33.33
C GLU A 304 10.87 -55.50 32.76
N GLU A 305 11.02 -55.85 31.46
CA GLU A 305 11.31 -55.13 30.21
C GLU A 305 11.06 -56.08 28.98
N VAL A 306 10.34 -55.69 27.91
CA VAL A 306 10.45 -56.28 26.53
C VAL A 306 9.89 -55.32 25.45
N MET A 307 10.32 -55.52 24.19
CA MET A 307 9.78 -55.00 22.90
C MET A 307 10.22 -53.59 22.45
N GLU A 308 11.20 -53.55 21.54
CA GLU A 308 11.64 -52.32 20.84
C GLU A 308 11.22 -52.25 19.36
N GLU A 309 11.07 -53.37 18.65
CA GLU A 309 10.91 -53.35 17.18
C GLU A 309 9.57 -52.76 16.70
N ASP A 310 8.47 -52.95 17.46
CA ASP A 310 7.17 -52.32 17.17
C ASP A 310 7.20 -50.78 17.25
N LYS A 311 8.20 -50.19 17.95
CA LYS A 311 8.30 -48.74 18.14
C LYS A 311 8.55 -48.01 16.82
N GLU A 312 9.34 -48.58 15.90
CA GLU A 312 9.72 -47.92 14.64
C GLU A 312 8.53 -47.68 13.70
N ASP A 313 7.71 -48.70 13.45
CA ASP A 313 6.54 -48.57 12.57
C ASP A 313 5.37 -47.86 13.26
N MET A 314 5.22 -48.00 14.59
CA MET A 314 4.33 -47.13 15.35
C MET A 314 4.79 -45.66 15.26
N LEU A 315 6.09 -45.36 15.31
CA LEU A 315 6.63 -44.00 15.15
C LEU A 315 6.46 -43.48 13.71
N LYS A 316 6.51 -44.32 12.66
CA LYS A 316 6.11 -43.93 11.29
C LYS A 316 4.62 -43.60 11.21
N LEU A 317 3.76 -44.40 11.83
CA LEU A 317 2.32 -44.17 11.88
C LEU A 317 1.97 -42.91 12.68
N ILE A 318 2.61 -42.70 13.85
CA ILE A 318 2.48 -41.50 14.67
C ILE A 318 3.04 -40.27 13.95
N ARG A 319 4.17 -40.34 13.25
CA ARG A 319 4.67 -39.21 12.43
C ARG A 319 3.69 -38.87 11.32
N THR A 320 3.17 -39.86 10.61
CA THR A 320 2.18 -39.66 9.52
C THR A 320 0.88 -39.04 10.06
N ASN A 321 0.37 -39.58 11.18
CA ASN A 321 -0.83 -39.07 11.84
C ASN A 321 -0.59 -37.70 12.50
N SER A 322 0.60 -37.41 13.02
CA SER A 322 0.96 -36.09 13.57
C SER A 322 1.12 -35.03 12.48
N ILE A 323 1.65 -35.40 11.31
CA ILE A 323 1.68 -34.52 10.11
C ILE A 323 0.25 -34.26 9.62
N ASN A 324 -0.60 -35.29 9.57
CA ASN A 324 -2.01 -35.14 9.21
C ASN A 324 -2.78 -34.31 10.25
N PHE A 325 -2.55 -34.52 11.55
CA PHE A 325 -3.19 -33.78 12.64
C PHE A 325 -2.69 -32.33 12.72
N LYS A 326 -1.43 -32.05 12.40
CA LYS A 326 -0.94 -30.66 12.21
C LYS A 326 -1.53 -30.01 10.95
N LYS A 327 -1.73 -30.76 9.86
CA LYS A 327 -2.56 -30.31 8.71
C LYS A 327 -4.02 -30.07 9.10
N GLN A 328 -4.55 -30.81 10.07
CA GLN A 328 -5.93 -30.72 10.54
C GLN A 328 -6.12 -29.53 11.50
N LEU A 329 -5.19 -29.31 12.42
CA LEU A 329 -5.11 -28.10 13.25
C LEU A 329 -4.84 -26.85 12.39
N SER A 330 -4.00 -26.95 11.36
CA SER A 330 -3.82 -25.90 10.34
C SER A 330 -5.07 -25.69 9.45
N LYS A 331 -6.07 -26.58 9.51
CA LYS A 331 -7.42 -26.40 8.93
C LYS A 331 -8.47 -25.97 9.97
N MET A 332 -8.17 -26.04 11.27
CA MET A 332 -9.10 -25.78 12.38
C MET A 332 -8.80 -24.49 13.15
N ALA A 333 -7.60 -23.91 13.01
CA ALA A 333 -7.47 -22.46 13.10
C ALA A 333 -8.48 -21.86 12.11
N SER A 334 -9.42 -21.05 12.61
CA SER A 334 -10.67 -20.73 11.91
C SER A 334 -10.40 -20.08 10.56
N LYS A 335 -10.50 -20.88 9.48
CA LYS A 335 -10.29 -20.43 8.11
C LYS A 335 -11.29 -19.32 7.82
N VAL A 336 -10.80 -18.08 7.74
CA VAL A 336 -11.64 -16.88 7.59
C VAL A 336 -12.61 -17.09 6.45
N ASP A 337 -13.89 -16.91 6.76
CA ASP A 337 -15.00 -17.15 5.85
C ASP A 337 -14.83 -16.31 4.57
N LYS A 338 -14.99 -16.95 3.41
CA LYS A 338 -14.94 -16.30 2.10
C LYS A 338 -16.11 -16.73 1.24
N ILE A 339 -16.56 -15.85 0.34
CA ILE A 339 -17.51 -16.24 -0.70
C ILE A 339 -16.87 -17.16 -1.75
N ASN A 340 -17.66 -18.09 -2.28
CA ASN A 340 -17.32 -18.84 -3.49
C ASN A 340 -17.55 -17.98 -4.74
N TYR A 341 -16.78 -18.20 -5.81
CA TYR A 341 -16.74 -17.27 -6.95
C TYR A 341 -17.91 -17.37 -7.93
N THR A 342 -18.57 -18.53 -7.98
CA THR A 342 -19.55 -18.87 -9.03
C THR A 342 -20.91 -19.28 -8.48
N ASN A 343 -20.99 -19.72 -7.23
CA ASN A 343 -22.23 -20.16 -6.59
C ASN A 343 -22.12 -20.02 -5.06
N ASP A 344 -22.48 -18.86 -4.53
CA ASP A 344 -22.53 -18.58 -3.10
C ASP A 344 -23.87 -17.91 -2.76
N SER A 345 -24.69 -18.53 -1.92
CA SER A 345 -26.05 -18.04 -1.65
C SER A 345 -26.12 -16.72 -0.89
N ARG A 346 -24.98 -16.13 -0.49
CA ARG A 346 -24.88 -14.82 0.17
C ARG A 346 -24.72 -13.66 -0.81
N VAL A 347 -24.35 -13.94 -2.06
CA VAL A 347 -24.14 -12.93 -3.10
C VAL A 347 -24.62 -13.40 -4.47
N GLU A 348 -25.23 -12.48 -5.21
CA GLU A 348 -25.62 -12.68 -6.61
C GLU A 348 -24.76 -11.79 -7.52
N ARG A 349 -24.53 -12.23 -8.76
CA ARG A 349 -23.89 -11.42 -9.79
C ARG A 349 -24.96 -10.71 -10.62
N ARG A 350 -25.01 -9.38 -10.56
CA ARG A 350 -25.92 -8.52 -11.32
C ARG A 350 -25.17 -7.74 -12.39
N SER A 351 -25.91 -7.29 -13.40
CA SER A 351 -25.44 -6.35 -14.44
C SER A 351 -26.40 -5.17 -14.56
N VAL A 352 -25.88 -3.99 -14.89
CA VAL A 352 -26.66 -2.74 -14.96
C VAL A 352 -26.02 -1.73 -15.93
N ILE A 353 -26.84 -0.97 -16.67
CA ILE A 353 -26.36 0.09 -17.55
C ILE A 353 -26.36 1.43 -16.80
N LEU A 354 -25.19 2.05 -16.70
CA LEU A 354 -24.93 3.32 -16.01
C LEU A 354 -24.27 4.30 -16.98
N ASN A 355 -24.92 5.44 -17.23
CA ASN A 355 -24.49 6.48 -18.19
C ASN A 355 -23.97 5.93 -19.54
N GLY A 356 -24.63 4.89 -20.08
CA GLY A 356 -24.29 4.26 -21.35
C GLY A 356 -23.20 3.18 -21.31
N ARG A 357 -22.71 2.77 -20.13
CA ARG A 357 -21.76 1.67 -19.93
C ARG A 357 -22.37 0.59 -19.04
N ASN A 358 -22.21 -0.68 -19.39
CA ASN A 358 -22.62 -1.82 -18.58
C ASN A 358 -21.58 -2.11 -17.48
N TYR A 359 -22.06 -2.29 -16.25
CA TYR A 359 -21.28 -2.69 -15.08
C TYR A 359 -21.78 -4.03 -14.53
N SER A 360 -20.84 -4.96 -14.33
CA SER A 360 -21.02 -6.19 -13.56
C SER A 360 -20.67 -5.94 -12.08
N TYR A 361 -21.51 -6.44 -11.17
CA TYR A 361 -21.27 -6.31 -9.74
C TYR A 361 -21.77 -7.50 -8.94
N LEU A 362 -21.06 -7.83 -7.86
CA LEU A 362 -21.61 -8.66 -6.80
C LEU A 362 -22.54 -7.79 -5.94
N TYR A 363 -23.71 -8.34 -5.64
CA TYR A 363 -24.71 -7.75 -4.76
C TYR A 363 -25.02 -8.74 -3.64
N GLY A 364 -25.26 -8.26 -2.43
CA GLY A 364 -25.62 -9.11 -1.30
C GLY A 364 -26.32 -8.33 -0.20
N GLU A 365 -27.30 -8.96 0.43
CA GLU A 365 -28.08 -8.39 1.54
C GLU A 365 -27.88 -9.22 2.81
N PRO A 366 -27.93 -8.60 4.01
CA PRO A 366 -28.01 -9.34 5.26
C PRO A 366 -29.23 -10.28 5.26
N ALA A 367 -29.08 -11.47 5.84
CA ALA A 367 -30.14 -12.50 5.87
C ALA A 367 -31.45 -12.08 6.58
N SER A 368 -31.46 -10.92 7.25
CA SER A 368 -32.64 -10.26 7.82
C SER A 368 -33.53 -9.55 6.79
N GLY A 369 -33.08 -9.36 5.54
CA GLY A 369 -33.72 -8.48 4.56
C GLY A 369 -33.73 -7.00 4.96
N LYS A 370 -32.89 -6.60 5.94
CA LYS A 370 -32.79 -5.23 6.46
C LYS A 370 -31.33 -4.88 6.73
N TRP A 371 -30.86 -3.79 6.12
CA TRP A 371 -29.50 -3.28 6.27
C TRP A 371 -29.46 -1.91 6.95
N LYS A 372 -28.34 -1.62 7.63
CA LYS A 372 -28.04 -0.34 8.28
C LYS A 372 -27.61 0.74 7.29
N ALA A 373 -26.81 0.33 6.30
CA ALA A 373 -26.33 1.13 5.19
C ALA A 373 -25.83 0.20 4.07
N THR A 374 -25.57 0.76 2.88
CA THR A 374 -24.95 0.04 1.76
C THR A 374 -23.47 0.43 1.60
N ILE A 375 -22.60 -0.59 1.53
CA ILE A 375 -21.16 -0.47 1.30
C ILE A 375 -20.86 -0.75 -0.18
N PHE A 376 -20.23 0.22 -0.84
CA PHE A 376 -19.68 0.09 -2.19
C PHE A 376 -18.21 -0.31 -2.10
N PHE A 377 -17.90 -1.57 -2.45
CA PHE A 377 -16.56 -2.14 -2.42
C PHE A 377 -15.84 -1.94 -3.76
N LEU A 378 -14.84 -1.06 -3.77
CA LEU A 378 -14.08 -0.68 -4.97
C LEU A 378 -12.70 -1.32 -4.93
N HIS A 379 -12.45 -2.29 -5.80
CA HIS A 379 -11.13 -2.93 -5.95
C HIS A 379 -10.18 -2.06 -6.79
N GLY A 380 -8.88 -2.40 -6.77
CA GLY A 380 -7.86 -1.79 -7.64
C GLY A 380 -7.23 -2.78 -8.61
N PHE A 381 -5.94 -2.63 -8.89
CA PHE A 381 -5.23 -3.35 -9.95
C PHE A 381 -4.19 -4.36 -9.42
N PRO A 382 -4.04 -5.55 -10.03
CA PRO A 382 -4.92 -6.19 -11.01
C PRO A 382 -5.99 -7.06 -10.30
N ASP A 383 -6.93 -6.45 -9.59
CA ASP A 383 -7.96 -7.17 -8.82
C ASP A 383 -9.31 -7.25 -9.57
N LEU A 384 -10.35 -7.77 -8.90
CA LEU A 384 -11.75 -7.92 -9.33
C LEU A 384 -12.69 -7.67 -8.14
N ALA A 385 -14.03 -7.70 -8.33
CA ALA A 385 -14.98 -7.64 -7.21
C ALA A 385 -14.73 -8.72 -6.13
N VAL A 386 -14.19 -9.88 -6.54
CA VAL A 386 -13.82 -10.99 -5.64
C VAL A 386 -12.54 -10.74 -4.82
N GLY A 387 -11.84 -9.61 -5.00
CA GLY A 387 -10.78 -9.16 -4.09
C GLY A 387 -11.28 -9.09 -2.64
N TRP A 388 -12.51 -8.60 -2.47
CA TRP A 388 -13.22 -8.43 -1.19
C TRP A 388 -13.83 -9.73 -0.62
N ARG A 389 -13.44 -10.90 -1.14
CA ARG A 389 -14.07 -12.20 -0.84
C ARG A 389 -14.16 -12.56 0.64
N TYR A 390 -13.25 -12.07 1.49
CA TYR A 390 -13.26 -12.28 2.94
C TYR A 390 -14.02 -11.19 3.70
N GLN A 391 -14.13 -9.99 3.15
CA GLN A 391 -14.78 -8.83 3.79
C GLN A 391 -16.30 -8.85 3.57
N ILE A 392 -16.74 -9.28 2.38
CA ILE A 392 -18.15 -9.43 2.00
C ILE A 392 -18.97 -10.23 3.04
N PRO A 393 -18.64 -11.49 3.39
CA PRO A 393 -19.46 -12.26 4.33
C PRO A 393 -19.45 -11.64 5.74
N HIS A 394 -18.34 -11.01 6.15
CA HIS A 394 -18.23 -10.35 7.45
C HIS A 394 -19.16 -9.12 7.57
N VAL A 395 -19.20 -8.22 6.58
CA VAL A 395 -20.07 -7.03 6.68
C VAL A 395 -21.55 -7.37 6.48
N LEU A 396 -21.87 -8.43 5.73
CA LEU A 396 -23.22 -8.98 5.63
C LEU A 396 -23.73 -9.48 7.00
N GLN A 397 -22.88 -10.20 7.76
CA GLN A 397 -23.16 -10.63 9.13
C GLN A 397 -23.35 -9.44 10.09
N LEU A 398 -22.64 -8.32 9.88
CA LEU A 398 -22.79 -7.09 10.67
C LEU A 398 -24.05 -6.26 10.32
N GLY A 399 -24.81 -6.65 9.29
CA GLY A 399 -26.05 -5.98 8.88
C GLY A 399 -25.87 -4.87 7.84
N PHE A 400 -24.86 -4.94 6.98
CA PHE A 400 -24.67 -4.01 5.86
C PHE A 400 -24.98 -4.68 4.51
N ARG A 401 -25.64 -3.97 3.60
CA ARG A 401 -25.82 -4.38 2.20
C ARG A 401 -24.53 -4.10 1.43
N ILE A 402 -24.18 -4.93 0.45
CA ILE A 402 -22.94 -4.82 -0.31
C ILE A 402 -23.19 -4.64 -1.80
N VAL A 403 -22.35 -3.82 -2.43
CA VAL A 403 -22.26 -3.60 -3.88
C VAL A 403 -20.78 -3.61 -4.24
N ALA A 404 -20.29 -4.67 -4.86
CA ALA A 404 -18.89 -4.77 -5.29
C ALA A 404 -18.83 -4.85 -6.83
N PRO A 405 -18.71 -3.73 -7.55
CA PRO A 405 -18.55 -3.74 -8.99
C PRO A 405 -17.15 -4.20 -9.39
N ASP A 406 -17.08 -5.03 -10.44
CA ASP A 406 -15.87 -5.08 -11.25
C ASP A 406 -15.71 -3.66 -11.84
N GLN A 407 -14.56 -3.02 -11.64
CA GLN A 407 -14.37 -1.63 -12.08
C GLN A 407 -14.40 -1.52 -13.62
N LEU A 408 -14.50 -0.30 -14.15
CA LEU A 408 -14.44 -0.08 -15.60
C LEU A 408 -13.15 -0.70 -16.19
N GLY A 409 -13.29 -1.57 -17.19
CA GLY A 409 -12.21 -2.36 -17.77
C GLY A 409 -12.04 -3.79 -17.24
N TYR A 410 -12.76 -4.21 -16.19
CA TYR A 410 -12.52 -5.48 -15.50
C TYR A 410 -13.73 -6.43 -15.52
N GLY A 411 -13.49 -7.73 -15.47
CA GLY A 411 -14.53 -8.75 -15.28
C GLY A 411 -15.67 -8.62 -16.28
N GLY A 412 -16.92 -8.58 -15.79
CA GLY A 412 -18.11 -8.42 -16.64
C GLY A 412 -18.50 -6.95 -16.94
N THR A 413 -17.67 -5.98 -16.57
CA THR A 413 -17.89 -4.54 -16.80
C THR A 413 -17.20 -4.08 -18.07
N ASP A 414 -17.85 -3.20 -18.84
CA ASP A 414 -17.35 -2.69 -20.12
C ASP A 414 -15.90 -2.18 -20.03
N ALA A 415 -15.13 -2.48 -21.10
CA ALA A 415 -13.76 -2.02 -21.28
C ALA A 415 -13.63 -1.11 -22.53
N PRO A 416 -13.96 0.20 -22.44
CA PRO A 416 -13.70 1.15 -23.51
C PRO A 416 -12.22 1.26 -23.86
N VAL A 417 -11.89 1.55 -25.12
CA VAL A 417 -10.48 1.67 -25.56
C VAL A 417 -9.87 3.06 -25.28
N ASP A 418 -10.68 4.14 -25.23
CA ASP A 418 -10.19 5.48 -24.89
C ASP A 418 -10.00 5.61 -23.37
N PRO A 419 -8.78 5.92 -22.86
CA PRO A 419 -8.55 6.17 -21.44
C PRO A 419 -9.46 7.26 -20.84
N LYS A 420 -9.97 8.20 -21.66
CA LYS A 420 -10.89 9.25 -21.21
C LYS A 420 -12.23 8.73 -20.69
N GLU A 421 -12.60 7.47 -20.91
CA GLU A 421 -13.80 6.88 -20.31
C GLU A 421 -13.61 6.45 -18.84
N TYR A 422 -12.35 6.27 -18.41
CA TYR A 422 -11.97 5.84 -17.06
C TYR A 422 -11.74 7.02 -16.10
N ALA A 423 -11.89 8.26 -16.58
CA ALA A 423 -11.76 9.47 -15.78
C ALA A 423 -12.68 9.40 -14.54
N TYR A 424 -12.13 9.68 -13.35
CA TYR A 424 -12.85 9.42 -12.09
C TYR A 424 -14.19 10.15 -11.98
N LYS A 425 -14.31 11.32 -12.60
CA LYS A 425 -15.55 12.09 -12.73
C LYS A 425 -16.69 11.33 -13.43
N LYS A 426 -16.37 10.49 -14.43
CA LYS A 426 -17.35 9.63 -15.11
C LYS A 426 -17.76 8.48 -14.22
N ILE A 427 -16.80 7.75 -13.66
CA ILE A 427 -17.07 6.62 -12.75
C ILE A 427 -17.86 7.07 -11.51
N ALA A 428 -17.58 8.26 -10.97
CA ALA A 428 -18.36 8.88 -9.89
C ALA A 428 -19.78 9.25 -10.29
N ALA A 429 -20.05 9.58 -11.57
CA ALA A 429 -21.41 9.76 -12.07
C ALA A 429 -22.13 8.40 -12.25
N ASP A 430 -21.40 7.35 -12.60
CA ASP A 430 -21.95 5.98 -12.75
C ASP A 430 -22.38 5.44 -11.40
N PHE A 431 -21.52 5.49 -10.38
CA PHE A 431 -21.86 5.02 -9.05
C PHE A 431 -22.89 5.91 -8.33
N LYS A 432 -22.99 7.21 -8.67
CA LYS A 432 -24.15 8.04 -8.29
C LYS A 432 -25.45 7.46 -8.86
N GLN A 433 -25.46 7.12 -10.15
CA GLN A 433 -26.64 6.55 -10.78
C GLN A 433 -26.98 5.17 -10.19
N LEU A 434 -25.98 4.34 -9.90
CA LEU A 434 -26.17 3.03 -9.26
C LEU A 434 -26.78 3.16 -7.86
N ALA A 435 -26.24 4.04 -7.01
CA ALA A 435 -26.82 4.32 -5.69
C ALA A 435 -28.27 4.82 -5.82
N THR A 436 -28.55 5.72 -6.77
CA THR A 436 -29.90 6.23 -7.04
C THR A 436 -30.86 5.11 -7.47
N GLN A 437 -30.44 4.20 -8.35
CA GLN A 437 -31.24 3.05 -8.79
C GLN A 437 -31.48 2.02 -7.65
N LEU A 438 -30.53 1.89 -6.72
CA LEU A 438 -30.65 1.04 -5.52
C LEU A 438 -31.43 1.69 -4.37
N GLY A 439 -31.97 2.89 -4.56
CA GLY A 439 -32.76 3.65 -3.58
C GLY A 439 -31.93 4.37 -2.50
N GLU A 440 -30.61 4.44 -2.64
CA GLU A 440 -29.71 5.00 -1.63
C GLU A 440 -29.49 6.50 -1.80
N SER A 441 -29.83 7.26 -0.76
CA SER A 441 -29.46 8.68 -0.61
C SER A 441 -28.08 8.89 0.00
N LYS A 442 -27.58 7.89 0.75
CA LYS A 442 -26.27 7.88 1.40
C LYS A 442 -25.62 6.50 1.30
N ILE A 443 -24.34 6.45 0.95
CA ILE A 443 -23.56 5.20 0.88
C ILE A 443 -22.28 5.28 1.72
N ILE A 444 -21.69 4.11 1.99
CA ILE A 444 -20.32 3.95 2.49
C ILE A 444 -19.45 3.55 1.31
N LEU A 445 -18.28 4.19 1.13
CA LEU A 445 -17.28 3.73 0.16
C LEU A 445 -16.21 2.90 0.88
N CYS A 446 -15.85 1.74 0.35
CA CYS A 446 -14.75 0.91 0.86
C CYS A 446 -13.80 0.56 -0.29
N GLY A 447 -12.56 1.06 -0.25
CA GLY A 447 -11.62 0.97 -1.37
C GLY A 447 -10.27 0.32 -1.04
N HIS A 448 -9.65 -0.30 -2.03
CA HIS A 448 -8.26 -0.79 -1.99
C HIS A 448 -7.55 -0.42 -3.30
N ASP A 449 -6.25 -0.12 -3.23
CA ASP A 449 -5.43 0.33 -4.36
C ASP A 449 -6.11 1.47 -5.18
N TRP A 450 -6.25 1.38 -6.51
CA TRP A 450 -6.95 2.38 -7.32
C TRP A 450 -8.40 2.59 -6.89
N GLY A 451 -9.07 1.57 -6.33
CA GLY A 451 -10.39 1.69 -5.74
C GLY A 451 -10.39 2.63 -4.53
N ALA A 452 -9.34 2.62 -3.70
CA ALA A 452 -9.16 3.57 -2.61
C ALA A 452 -8.94 5.00 -3.13
N ALA A 453 -8.06 5.19 -4.13
CA ALA A 453 -7.88 6.48 -4.79
C ALA A 453 -9.20 7.03 -5.38
N LEU A 454 -9.99 6.14 -6.00
CA LEU A 454 -11.30 6.44 -6.54
C LEU A 454 -12.31 6.81 -5.45
N THR A 455 -12.29 6.23 -4.24
CA THR A 455 -13.21 6.65 -3.16
C THR A 455 -13.08 8.14 -2.84
N TYR A 456 -11.84 8.67 -2.81
CA TYR A 456 -11.57 10.08 -2.54
C TYR A 456 -12.07 10.98 -3.67
N ALA A 457 -11.87 10.56 -4.93
CA ALA A 457 -12.36 11.29 -6.09
C ALA A 457 -13.90 11.30 -6.19
N ILE A 458 -14.56 10.15 -5.93
CA ILE A 458 -16.03 10.08 -5.83
C ILE A 458 -16.52 11.02 -4.73
N TYR A 459 -15.88 11.03 -3.56
CA TYR A 459 -16.23 11.95 -2.48
C TYR A 459 -16.16 13.42 -2.93
N HIS A 460 -15.11 13.86 -3.62
CA HIS A 460 -15.05 15.23 -4.12
C HIS A 460 -16.12 15.53 -5.18
N HIS A 461 -16.39 14.59 -6.09
CA HIS A 461 -17.41 14.76 -7.13
C HIS A 461 -18.87 14.66 -6.61
N GLN A 462 -19.10 13.95 -5.50
CA GLN A 462 -20.44 13.58 -5.02
C GLN A 462 -20.55 13.64 -3.47
N ARG A 463 -20.00 14.68 -2.82
CA ARG A 463 -19.94 14.80 -1.34
C ARG A 463 -21.26 14.42 -0.64
N ASP A 464 -22.38 14.92 -1.16
CA ASP A 464 -23.70 14.73 -0.56
C ASP A 464 -24.19 13.27 -0.58
N LEU A 465 -23.65 12.42 -1.46
CA LEU A 465 -23.96 10.98 -1.52
C LEU A 465 -23.19 10.17 -0.47
N ILE A 466 -22.06 10.66 0.01
CA ILE A 466 -21.16 9.86 0.86
C ILE A 466 -21.49 10.10 2.34
N SER A 467 -21.47 9.04 3.14
CA SER A 467 -21.62 9.10 4.60
C SER A 467 -20.31 8.78 5.34
N HIS A 468 -19.57 7.81 4.82
CA HIS A 468 -18.39 7.22 5.45
C HIS A 468 -17.42 6.72 4.36
N ILE A 469 -16.12 6.69 4.67
CA ILE A 469 -15.09 6.13 3.79
C ILE A 469 -14.25 5.11 4.56
N ILE A 470 -13.89 4.01 3.91
CA ILE A 470 -12.91 3.03 4.36
C ILE A 470 -11.89 2.86 3.22
N THR A 471 -10.60 2.94 3.52
CA THR A 471 -9.56 2.70 2.52
C THR A 471 -8.43 1.83 3.04
N VAL A 472 -7.88 1.01 2.14
CA VAL A 472 -6.80 0.07 2.43
C VAL A 472 -5.61 0.36 1.50
N CYS A 473 -4.40 0.38 2.08
CA CYS A 473 -3.11 0.69 1.46
C CYS A 473 -2.93 2.16 0.97
N VAL A 474 -3.79 2.70 0.10
CA VAL A 474 -3.58 4.03 -0.52
C VAL A 474 -4.01 5.17 0.42
N PRO A 475 -3.09 6.05 0.88
CA PRO A 475 -3.45 7.24 1.66
C PRO A 475 -4.06 8.32 0.75
N TYR A 476 -4.89 9.18 1.33
CA TYR A 476 -5.50 10.30 0.62
C TYR A 476 -4.46 11.38 0.25
N GLY A 477 -4.37 11.67 -1.05
CA GLY A 477 -3.65 12.82 -1.59
C GLY A 477 -4.63 13.91 -2.06
N PRO A 478 -4.57 15.13 -1.52
CA PRO A 478 -5.55 16.16 -1.83
C PRO A 478 -5.40 16.74 -3.24
N PRO A 479 -6.49 17.24 -3.86
CA PRO A 479 -6.49 17.96 -5.13
C PRO A 479 -5.45 19.07 -5.20
N ARG A 480 -4.73 19.16 -6.33
CA ARG A 480 -3.55 20.04 -6.49
C ARG A 480 -3.82 21.20 -7.45
N ALA A 481 -3.30 22.39 -7.12
CA ALA A 481 -3.42 23.58 -7.98
C ALA A 481 -2.58 23.50 -9.27
N LYS A 482 -1.46 22.76 -9.23
CA LYS A 482 -0.49 22.60 -10.32
C LYS A 482 -0.45 21.14 -10.76
N PHE A 483 -0.37 20.92 -12.07
CA PHE A 483 -0.03 19.61 -12.62
C PHE A 483 1.44 19.30 -12.34
N ILE A 484 1.73 18.02 -12.17
CA ILE A 484 3.08 17.45 -12.14
C ILE A 484 2.97 16.15 -12.94
N SER A 485 3.81 15.95 -13.95
CA SER A 485 3.72 14.74 -14.78
C SER A 485 4.10 13.50 -13.98
N LEU A 486 3.63 12.32 -14.41
CA LEU A 486 4.06 11.05 -13.78
C LEU A 486 5.59 10.87 -13.90
N ASP A 487 6.18 11.31 -15.01
CA ASP A 487 7.63 11.32 -15.25
C ASP A 487 8.38 12.16 -14.20
N ASP A 488 7.91 13.39 -13.96
CA ASP A 488 8.47 14.28 -12.92
C ASP A 488 8.28 13.69 -11.51
N ILE A 489 7.13 13.06 -11.24
CA ILE A 489 6.85 12.38 -9.96
C ILE A 489 7.83 11.22 -9.76
N VAL A 490 8.01 10.34 -10.74
CA VAL A 490 8.93 9.19 -10.64
C VAL A 490 10.39 9.65 -10.53
N ALA A 491 10.79 10.65 -11.32
CA ALA A 491 12.17 11.14 -11.33
C ALA A 491 12.56 11.86 -10.03
N ASN A 492 11.65 12.65 -9.44
CA ASN A 492 12.00 13.60 -8.35
C ASN A 492 11.37 13.29 -6.99
N LEU A 493 10.28 12.51 -6.92
CA LEU A 493 9.48 12.34 -5.69
C LEU A 493 9.34 10.87 -5.27
N PHE A 494 8.82 10.01 -6.15
CA PHE A 494 8.49 8.61 -5.87
C PHE A 494 9.09 7.65 -6.92
N PRO A 495 10.41 7.38 -6.90
CA PRO A 495 11.05 6.44 -7.84
C PRO A 495 10.54 4.99 -7.79
N HIS A 496 9.79 4.62 -6.73
CA HIS A 496 9.11 3.33 -6.58
C HIS A 496 7.74 3.29 -7.28
N TRP A 497 7.36 4.33 -8.03
CA TRP A 497 6.23 4.33 -8.96
C TRP A 497 6.69 4.17 -10.43
N GLY A 498 7.96 3.85 -10.69
CA GLY A 498 8.50 3.65 -12.04
C GLY A 498 7.74 2.60 -12.86
N TYR A 499 7.15 1.60 -12.21
CA TYR A 499 6.25 0.62 -12.84
C TYR A 499 5.08 1.25 -13.62
N GLN A 500 4.55 2.38 -13.15
CA GLN A 500 3.42 3.06 -13.78
C GLN A 500 3.79 3.62 -15.17
N LEU A 501 5.08 3.89 -15.42
CA LEU A 501 5.58 4.33 -16.73
C LEU A 501 5.48 3.21 -17.77
N GLN A 502 5.77 1.95 -17.39
CA GLN A 502 5.58 0.76 -18.24
C GLN A 502 4.08 0.47 -18.44
N PHE A 503 3.27 0.62 -17.40
CA PHE A 503 1.85 0.27 -17.49
C PHE A 503 1.05 1.23 -18.37
N ARG A 504 1.42 2.51 -18.44
CA ARG A 504 0.83 3.43 -19.43
C ARG A 504 1.39 3.25 -20.86
N SER A 505 2.60 2.72 -21.03
CA SER A 505 3.37 2.82 -22.30
C SER A 505 2.81 1.99 -23.47
N GLY A 506 1.95 1.02 -23.18
CA GLY A 506 1.49 0.06 -24.18
C GLY A 506 2.48 -1.09 -24.40
N GLU A 507 3.45 -1.34 -23.52
CA GLU A 507 4.39 -2.46 -23.64
C GLU A 507 3.83 -3.77 -23.11
N VAL A 508 3.04 -3.73 -22.02
CA VAL A 508 2.38 -4.93 -21.47
C VAL A 508 1.38 -5.50 -22.48
N GLU A 509 0.57 -4.65 -23.12
CA GLU A 509 -0.37 -5.06 -24.19
C GLU A 509 0.29 -5.55 -25.48
N LYS A 510 1.62 -5.51 -25.61
CA LYS A 510 2.35 -6.16 -26.71
C LYS A 510 2.75 -7.60 -26.38
N VAL A 511 2.74 -7.99 -25.11
CA VAL A 511 3.25 -9.27 -24.59
C VAL A 511 2.15 -10.14 -23.98
N VAL A 512 1.04 -9.55 -23.53
CA VAL A 512 0.00 -10.24 -22.77
C VAL A 512 -1.32 -10.29 -23.56
N HIS A 513 -1.60 -11.42 -24.22
CA HIS A 513 -2.77 -11.60 -25.08
C HIS A 513 -3.60 -12.84 -24.71
N THR A 514 -2.92 -13.95 -24.44
CA THR A 514 -3.52 -15.26 -24.11
C THR A 514 -3.88 -15.38 -22.64
N LYS A 515 -4.73 -16.36 -22.30
CA LYS A 515 -5.09 -16.66 -20.90
C LYS A 515 -3.84 -17.01 -20.07
N GLU A 516 -2.90 -17.71 -20.68
CA GLU A 516 -1.67 -18.19 -20.08
C GLU A 516 -0.72 -17.02 -19.78
N GLU A 517 -0.55 -16.08 -20.73
CA GLU A 517 0.20 -14.84 -20.52
C GLU A 517 -0.50 -13.92 -19.49
N ILE A 518 -1.83 -13.85 -19.50
CA ILE A 518 -2.63 -13.12 -18.49
C ILE A 518 -2.40 -13.70 -17.09
N GLY A 519 -2.45 -15.03 -16.95
CA GLY A 519 -2.14 -15.72 -15.70
C GLY A 519 -0.70 -15.42 -15.22
N GLN A 520 0.26 -15.34 -16.13
CA GLN A 520 1.65 -14.99 -15.83
C GLN A 520 1.84 -13.51 -15.45
N PHE A 521 1.12 -12.60 -16.12
CA PHE A 521 1.03 -11.17 -15.77
C PHE A 521 0.45 -10.97 -14.36
N LEU A 522 -0.64 -11.69 -14.04
CA LEU A 522 -1.23 -11.71 -12.70
C LEU A 522 -0.22 -12.26 -11.68
N LEU A 523 0.41 -13.40 -11.95
CA LEU A 523 1.41 -13.99 -11.05
C LEU A 523 2.58 -13.04 -10.77
N ALA A 524 3.09 -12.31 -11.78
CA ALA A 524 4.13 -11.30 -11.56
C ALA A 524 3.73 -10.24 -10.51
N LEU A 525 2.50 -9.74 -10.59
CA LEU A 525 1.94 -8.72 -9.70
C LEU A 525 1.53 -9.25 -8.31
N TYR A 526 1.08 -10.50 -8.23
CA TYR A 526 0.77 -11.18 -6.97
C TYR A 526 1.99 -11.83 -6.28
N GLY A 527 3.22 -11.42 -6.64
CA GLY A 527 4.46 -11.82 -5.95
C GLY A 527 5.04 -13.17 -6.40
N GLY A 528 4.68 -13.64 -7.59
CA GLY A 528 5.26 -14.81 -8.24
C GLY A 528 6.73 -14.62 -8.63
N LYS A 529 7.42 -15.74 -8.80
CA LYS A 529 8.87 -15.81 -9.05
C LYS A 529 9.24 -16.85 -10.09
N THR A 530 10.36 -16.66 -10.77
CA THR A 530 10.98 -17.75 -11.57
C THR A 530 11.48 -18.87 -10.66
N SER A 531 11.77 -20.04 -11.23
CA SER A 531 12.41 -21.15 -10.50
C SER A 531 13.80 -20.79 -9.93
N ALA A 532 14.47 -19.77 -10.50
CA ALA A 532 15.71 -19.19 -9.99
C ALA A 532 15.48 -18.20 -8.81
N GLY A 533 14.24 -17.99 -8.38
CA GLY A 533 13.87 -17.12 -7.26
C GLY A 533 13.73 -15.63 -7.60
N GLU A 534 13.82 -15.26 -8.88
CA GLU A 534 13.71 -13.88 -9.35
C GLU A 534 12.25 -13.41 -9.35
N TRP A 535 12.00 -12.18 -8.90
CA TRP A 535 10.65 -11.60 -8.87
C TRP A 535 10.14 -11.24 -10.28
N GLY A 536 8.86 -11.46 -10.52
CA GLY A 536 8.21 -11.02 -11.77
C GLY A 536 7.92 -9.51 -11.84
N PHE A 537 7.94 -8.79 -10.72
CA PHE A 537 7.64 -7.36 -10.63
C PHE A 537 8.67 -6.60 -9.77
N ASP A 538 9.05 -5.41 -10.22
CA ASP A 538 9.90 -4.44 -9.52
C ASP A 538 9.18 -3.06 -9.54
N PRO A 539 8.84 -2.45 -8.38
CA PRO A 539 8.17 -1.14 -8.34
C PRO A 539 8.90 -0.02 -9.12
N ARG A 540 10.21 -0.14 -9.35
CA ARG A 540 11.00 0.83 -10.10
C ARG A 540 10.95 0.64 -11.62
N LYS A 541 10.42 -0.49 -12.12
CA LYS A 541 10.47 -0.88 -13.54
C LYS A 541 9.16 -1.40 -14.12
N GLY A 542 8.34 -2.08 -13.32
CA GLY A 542 7.19 -2.86 -13.76
C GLY A 542 7.49 -4.35 -13.82
N ILE A 543 6.84 -5.03 -14.75
CA ILE A 543 6.92 -6.49 -14.94
C ILE A 543 8.15 -6.85 -15.77
N ALA A 544 8.81 -7.95 -15.41
CA ALA A 544 9.82 -8.60 -16.22
C ALA A 544 9.16 -9.33 -17.40
N LEU A 545 8.76 -8.57 -18.43
CA LEU A 545 8.04 -9.06 -19.60
C LEU A 545 8.81 -10.15 -20.37
N ASP A 546 10.14 -10.14 -20.29
CA ASP A 546 11.04 -11.17 -20.80
C ASP A 546 10.91 -12.55 -20.11
N LYS A 547 10.17 -12.62 -19.00
CA LYS A 547 10.02 -13.81 -18.15
C LYS A 547 8.57 -14.29 -17.99
N ILE A 548 7.64 -13.70 -18.75
CA ILE A 548 6.28 -14.24 -18.92
C ILE A 548 6.38 -15.71 -19.38
N GLY A 549 5.67 -16.60 -18.69
CA GLY A 549 5.75 -18.06 -18.86
C GLY A 549 6.63 -18.78 -17.84
N GLN A 550 7.42 -18.06 -17.04
CA GLN A 550 8.37 -18.65 -16.09
C GLN A 550 7.94 -18.53 -14.62
N PHE A 551 6.95 -17.69 -14.31
CA PHE A 551 6.54 -17.38 -12.94
C PHE A 551 5.71 -18.49 -12.31
N GLN A 552 6.07 -18.86 -11.09
CA GLN A 552 5.40 -19.85 -10.28
C GLN A 552 4.29 -19.21 -9.43
N PRO A 553 3.22 -19.97 -9.08
CA PRO A 553 2.16 -19.50 -8.19
C PRO A 553 2.68 -18.97 -6.84
N SER A 554 2.04 -17.92 -6.32
CA SER A 554 2.45 -17.29 -5.06
C SER A 554 1.57 -17.75 -3.89
N ARG A 555 1.92 -17.35 -2.66
CA ARG A 555 1.06 -17.56 -1.48
C ARG A 555 -0.31 -16.85 -1.62
N VAL A 556 -0.36 -15.74 -2.36
CA VAL A 556 -1.56 -14.88 -2.49
C VAL A 556 -2.43 -15.31 -3.67
N LEU A 557 -1.83 -15.69 -4.80
CA LEU A 557 -2.55 -16.13 -6.00
C LEU A 557 -2.02 -17.48 -6.51
N ASN A 558 -2.87 -18.51 -6.41
CA ASN A 558 -2.61 -19.89 -6.83
C ASN A 558 -3.94 -20.64 -7.05
N GLY A 559 -3.88 -21.81 -7.68
CA GLY A 559 -5.02 -22.73 -7.79
C GLY A 559 -6.27 -22.10 -8.40
N GLU A 560 -7.43 -22.34 -7.76
CA GLU A 560 -8.74 -21.83 -8.16
C GLU A 560 -8.79 -20.29 -8.20
N ASP A 561 -8.09 -19.60 -7.28
CA ASP A 561 -8.01 -18.14 -7.27
C ASP A 561 -7.28 -17.64 -8.54
N LEU A 562 -6.15 -18.25 -8.93
CA LEU A 562 -5.43 -17.91 -10.16
C LEU A 562 -6.28 -18.17 -11.42
N GLU A 563 -6.88 -19.35 -11.49
CA GLU A 563 -7.70 -19.79 -12.63
C GLU A 563 -8.94 -18.90 -12.81
N PHE A 564 -9.61 -18.51 -11.72
CA PHE A 564 -10.75 -17.59 -11.78
C PHE A 564 -10.34 -16.21 -12.32
N TYR A 565 -9.29 -15.61 -11.75
CA TYR A 565 -8.82 -14.29 -12.18
C TYR A 565 -8.35 -14.31 -13.65
N ALA A 566 -7.60 -15.34 -14.06
CA ALA A 566 -7.15 -15.47 -15.45
C ALA A 566 -8.34 -15.59 -16.43
N ASN A 567 -9.37 -16.40 -16.10
CA ASN A 567 -10.58 -16.50 -16.92
C ASN A 567 -11.32 -15.16 -17.03
N GLU A 568 -11.60 -14.48 -15.91
CA GLU A 568 -12.33 -13.20 -15.95
C GLU A 568 -11.57 -12.09 -16.69
N TYR A 569 -10.24 -12.07 -16.63
CA TYR A 569 -9.43 -11.13 -17.42
C TYR A 569 -9.47 -11.41 -18.94
N THR A 570 -9.68 -12.65 -19.39
CA THR A 570 -9.76 -12.95 -20.84
C THR A 570 -10.95 -12.29 -21.54
N ARG A 571 -11.96 -11.82 -20.81
CA ARG A 571 -13.12 -11.08 -21.37
C ARG A 571 -12.70 -9.81 -22.11
N HIS A 572 -11.69 -9.10 -21.58
CA HIS A 572 -11.30 -7.76 -22.04
C HIS A 572 -9.77 -7.57 -22.17
N GLY A 573 -8.98 -8.56 -21.76
CA GLY A 573 -7.52 -8.48 -21.73
C GLY A 573 -7.02 -7.46 -20.71
N VAL A 574 -5.74 -7.06 -20.84
CA VAL A 574 -5.09 -6.15 -19.87
C VAL A 574 -5.22 -4.66 -20.21
N ASN A 575 -5.71 -4.27 -21.40
CA ASN A 575 -5.77 -2.85 -21.78
C ASN A 575 -6.71 -2.02 -20.89
N GLY A 576 -7.90 -2.54 -20.58
CA GLY A 576 -8.86 -1.88 -19.69
C GLY A 576 -8.28 -1.60 -18.29
N PRO A 577 -7.72 -2.62 -17.60
CA PRO A 577 -7.01 -2.44 -16.34
C PRO A 577 -5.83 -1.45 -16.44
N LEU A 578 -5.06 -1.47 -17.53
CA LEU A 578 -3.91 -0.58 -17.72
C LEU A 578 -4.29 0.88 -18.03
N ASN A 579 -5.50 1.14 -18.53
CA ASN A 579 -5.98 2.50 -18.79
C ASN A 579 -6.08 3.36 -17.51
N TRP A 580 -6.15 2.75 -16.32
CA TRP A 580 -6.11 3.46 -15.03
C TRP A 580 -4.78 4.20 -14.79
N TYR A 581 -3.67 3.71 -15.35
CA TYR A 581 -2.36 4.38 -15.29
C TYR A 581 -2.21 5.55 -16.31
N ARG A 582 -3.21 5.77 -17.17
CA ARG A 582 -3.19 6.80 -18.23
C ARG A 582 -3.93 8.10 -17.84
N LEU A 583 -4.42 8.20 -16.59
CA LEU A 583 -5.39 9.22 -16.18
C LEU A 583 -4.82 10.47 -15.49
N THR A 584 -3.52 10.52 -15.19
CA THR A 584 -2.91 11.52 -14.29
C THR A 584 -3.24 12.98 -14.65
N GLU A 585 -3.21 13.34 -15.95
CA GLU A 585 -3.52 14.70 -16.42
C GLU A 585 -5.04 14.97 -16.47
N ILE A 586 -5.82 13.94 -16.82
CA ILE A 586 -7.29 14.02 -16.97
C ILE A 586 -7.92 14.24 -15.59
N ASN A 587 -7.60 13.37 -14.63
CA ASN A 587 -8.10 13.48 -13.25
C ASN A 587 -7.59 14.76 -12.58
N HIS A 588 -6.33 15.16 -12.78
CA HIS A 588 -5.85 16.46 -12.29
C HIS A 588 -6.68 17.64 -12.82
N THR A 589 -7.02 17.62 -14.11
CA THR A 589 -7.81 18.69 -14.75
C THR A 589 -9.21 18.77 -14.17
N ASP A 590 -9.86 17.62 -13.96
CA ASP A 590 -11.21 17.55 -13.38
C ASP A 590 -11.25 17.83 -11.87
N GLU A 591 -10.22 17.44 -11.10
CA GLU A 591 -10.14 17.64 -9.65
C GLU A 591 -9.72 19.06 -9.26
N LYS A 592 -9.11 19.83 -10.16
CA LYS A 592 -8.58 21.18 -9.92
C LYS A 592 -9.62 22.15 -9.31
N GLN A 593 -10.90 21.93 -9.56
CA GLN A 593 -11.99 22.71 -8.98
C GLN A 593 -12.14 22.55 -7.46
N TYR A 594 -11.66 21.44 -6.87
CA TYR A 594 -11.79 21.12 -5.45
C TYR A 594 -10.59 21.56 -4.59
N VAL A 595 -9.59 22.21 -5.20
CA VAL A 595 -8.37 22.72 -4.53
C VAL A 595 -8.69 23.72 -3.40
N SER A 596 -9.81 24.43 -3.47
CA SER A 596 -10.31 25.33 -2.42
C SER A 596 -11.04 24.62 -1.29
N GLN A 597 -11.36 23.34 -1.44
CA GLN A 597 -12.03 22.49 -0.45
C GLN A 597 -11.34 21.12 -0.35
N PRO A 598 -10.03 21.06 -0.03
CA PRO A 598 -9.21 19.85 -0.13
C PRO A 598 -9.43 18.83 1.00
N ASN A 599 -10.45 19.02 1.83
CA ASN A 599 -10.73 18.16 2.98
C ASN A 599 -11.76 17.07 2.67
N ILE A 600 -11.64 15.96 3.40
CA ILE A 600 -12.67 14.93 3.57
C ILE A 600 -13.25 15.06 4.98
N GLU A 601 -14.49 15.57 5.07
CA GLU A 601 -15.14 15.88 6.35
C GLU A 601 -15.95 14.70 6.94
N VAL A 602 -16.28 13.69 6.13
CA VAL A 602 -16.94 12.46 6.60
C VAL A 602 -15.98 11.58 7.41
N PRO A 603 -16.46 10.76 8.37
CA PRO A 603 -15.59 9.82 9.07
C PRO A 603 -14.93 8.84 8.10
N LEU A 604 -13.62 8.66 8.28
CA LEU A 604 -12.78 7.88 7.39
C LEU A 604 -11.91 6.91 8.18
N LEU A 605 -11.93 5.63 7.80
CA LEU A 605 -10.98 4.62 8.27
C LEU A 605 -9.90 4.39 7.22
N PHE A 606 -8.63 4.59 7.59
CA PHE A 606 -7.49 4.23 6.75
C PHE A 606 -6.72 3.06 7.37
N ILE A 607 -6.64 1.95 6.64
CA ILE A 607 -5.91 0.74 7.02
C ILE A 607 -4.61 0.68 6.21
N GLN A 608 -3.48 0.88 6.89
CA GLN A 608 -2.17 0.97 6.24
C GLN A 608 -1.41 -0.37 6.32
N ALA A 609 -1.01 -0.91 5.16
CA ALA A 609 -0.18 -2.10 5.08
C ALA A 609 1.31 -1.77 5.30
N LEU A 610 1.94 -2.38 6.31
CA LEU A 610 3.28 -2.01 6.76
C LEU A 610 4.42 -2.48 5.84
N LYS A 611 4.18 -3.46 4.96
CA LYS A 611 5.15 -4.00 3.99
C LYS A 611 4.77 -3.72 2.53
N ASP A 612 3.91 -2.74 2.29
CA ASP A 612 3.58 -2.31 0.92
C ASP A 612 4.83 -1.68 0.26
N LEU A 613 5.19 -2.21 -0.92
CA LEU A 613 6.39 -1.80 -1.68
C LEU A 613 6.13 -0.59 -2.59
N ALA A 614 4.87 -0.29 -2.91
CA ALA A 614 4.44 0.84 -3.74
C ALA A 614 3.91 2.01 -2.89
N LEU A 615 3.43 1.74 -1.67
CA LEU A 615 2.77 2.70 -0.79
C LEU A 615 3.35 2.66 0.65
N PRO A 616 4.66 2.93 0.83
CA PRO A 616 5.31 2.79 2.13
C PRO A 616 4.67 3.70 3.21
N PRO A 617 4.64 3.28 4.49
CA PRO A 617 3.91 3.98 5.56
C PRO A 617 4.16 5.49 5.72
N SER A 618 5.33 5.98 5.28
CA SER A 618 5.67 7.40 5.23
C SER A 618 4.71 8.26 4.40
N MET A 619 4.04 7.69 3.39
CA MET A 619 3.11 8.43 2.52
C MET A 619 1.81 8.85 3.22
N GLY A 620 1.39 8.14 4.27
CA GLY A 620 0.18 8.48 5.04
C GLY A 620 0.36 9.65 6.01
N LYS A 621 1.59 10.09 6.28
CA LYS A 621 1.90 11.02 7.40
C LYS A 621 1.23 12.39 7.30
N SER A 622 0.87 12.87 6.11
CA SER A 622 0.18 14.15 5.91
C SER A 622 -1.36 14.03 5.85
N MET A 623 -1.92 12.82 5.93
CA MET A 623 -3.34 12.57 5.67
C MET A 623 -4.27 13.23 6.69
N GLN A 624 -3.94 13.14 7.99
CA GLN A 624 -4.72 13.75 9.08
C GLN A 624 -4.97 15.26 8.89
N LYS A 625 -4.07 15.98 8.21
CA LYS A 625 -4.21 17.42 7.93
C LYS A 625 -5.44 17.74 7.05
N TYR A 626 -5.85 16.79 6.21
CA TYR A 626 -6.96 16.95 5.25
C TYR A 626 -8.15 16.03 5.54
N VAL A 627 -8.06 15.23 6.62
CA VAL A 627 -9.11 14.30 7.06
C VAL A 627 -9.22 14.44 8.59
N PRO A 628 -9.94 15.46 9.10
CA PRO A 628 -10.06 15.68 10.54
C PRO A 628 -10.67 14.47 11.25
N ASN A 629 -11.66 13.83 10.64
CA ASN A 629 -12.39 12.68 11.19
C ASN A 629 -11.77 11.32 10.80
N MET A 630 -10.43 11.24 10.72
CA MET A 630 -9.71 10.01 10.39
C MET A 630 -9.52 9.08 11.61
N THR A 631 -9.75 7.79 11.39
CA THR A 631 -9.19 6.68 12.17
C THR A 631 -8.06 6.03 11.38
N LEU A 632 -6.89 5.85 11.97
CA LEU A 632 -5.76 5.13 11.39
C LEU A 632 -5.58 3.79 12.10
N ASP A 633 -5.56 2.71 11.33
CA ASP A 633 -5.21 1.36 11.77
C ASP A 633 -4.10 0.79 10.85
N GLN A 634 -3.38 -0.24 11.31
CA GLN A 634 -2.24 -0.81 10.59
C GLN A 634 -2.26 -2.34 10.58
N VAL A 635 -1.80 -2.94 9.47
CA VAL A 635 -1.71 -4.40 9.28
C VAL A 635 -0.33 -4.80 8.76
N ASN A 636 0.18 -5.94 9.22
CA ASN A 636 1.57 -6.37 8.98
C ASN A 636 1.75 -7.14 7.66
N THR A 637 1.03 -6.73 6.61
CA THR A 637 0.95 -7.39 5.28
C THR A 637 1.75 -6.65 4.23
N SER A 638 1.91 -7.28 3.06
CA SER A 638 2.17 -6.56 1.80
C SER A 638 0.94 -5.76 1.34
N HIS A 639 1.00 -5.22 0.13
CA HIS A 639 -0.10 -4.58 -0.57
C HIS A 639 -1.42 -5.39 -0.56
N TRP A 640 -1.33 -6.73 -0.57
CA TRP A 640 -2.48 -7.64 -0.66
C TRP A 640 -3.17 -7.91 0.68
N ALA A 641 -3.29 -6.87 1.52
CA ALA A 641 -3.82 -6.91 2.88
C ALA A 641 -5.15 -7.69 3.02
N LEU A 642 -6.09 -7.46 2.11
CA LEU A 642 -7.43 -8.08 2.08
C LEU A 642 -7.40 -9.62 2.06
N THR A 643 -6.32 -10.21 1.53
CA THR A 643 -6.13 -11.66 1.34
C THR A 643 -4.98 -12.23 2.19
N GLU A 644 -3.96 -11.43 2.55
CA GLU A 644 -2.86 -11.87 3.42
C GLU A 644 -3.23 -11.95 4.90
N ASP A 645 -4.02 -10.99 5.41
CA ASP A 645 -4.50 -10.93 6.79
C ASP A 645 -5.99 -10.49 6.82
N PRO A 646 -6.90 -11.31 6.23
CA PRO A 646 -8.32 -11.00 6.19
C PRO A 646 -8.94 -10.92 7.59
N GLU A 647 -8.37 -11.61 8.59
CA GLU A 647 -8.86 -11.61 9.96
C GLU A 647 -8.71 -10.24 10.62
N ASN A 648 -7.50 -9.65 10.60
CA ASN A 648 -7.30 -8.32 11.17
C ASN A 648 -8.00 -7.24 10.35
N VAL A 649 -7.99 -7.33 9.01
CA VAL A 649 -8.74 -6.38 8.16
C VAL A 649 -10.23 -6.40 8.51
N ASN A 650 -10.84 -7.58 8.64
CA ASN A 650 -12.24 -7.71 9.05
C ASN A 650 -12.47 -7.16 10.47
N ARG A 651 -11.64 -7.55 11.45
CA ARG A 651 -11.69 -7.07 12.83
C ARG A 651 -11.64 -5.54 12.93
N ILE A 652 -10.77 -4.89 12.15
CA ILE A 652 -10.63 -3.43 12.10
C ILE A 652 -11.89 -2.80 11.47
N ILE A 653 -12.32 -3.28 10.30
CA ILE A 653 -13.53 -2.77 9.61
C ILE A 653 -14.77 -2.90 10.49
N GLY A 654 -15.02 -4.09 11.04
CA GLY A 654 -16.17 -4.37 11.90
C GLY A 654 -16.14 -3.59 13.22
N GLY A 655 -14.96 -3.51 13.85
CA GLY A 655 -14.75 -2.74 15.08
C GLY A 655 -14.89 -1.22 14.89
N TRP A 656 -14.67 -0.71 13.67
CA TRP A 656 -14.94 0.68 13.32
C TRP A 656 -16.42 0.92 12.99
N LEU A 657 -17.01 0.10 12.12
CA LEU A 657 -18.44 0.18 11.76
C LEU A 657 -19.35 0.08 13.00
N GLY A 658 -19.01 -0.80 13.96
CA GLY A 658 -19.73 -0.92 15.24
C GLY A 658 -19.58 0.30 16.17
N LYS A 659 -18.64 1.20 15.92
CA LYS A 659 -18.56 2.50 16.60
C LYS A 659 -19.43 3.55 15.91
N GLN A 660 -19.46 3.58 14.58
CA GLN A 660 -20.20 4.59 13.79
C GLN A 660 -21.73 4.38 13.81
N PHE A 661 -22.18 3.13 13.76
CA PHE A 661 -23.61 2.78 13.71
C PHE A 661 -24.10 2.24 15.07
N SER A 662 -25.31 2.62 15.50
CA SER A 662 -25.94 2.07 16.70
C SER A 662 -26.49 0.64 16.46
N LEU A 663 -26.93 -0.02 17.54
CA LEU A 663 -27.65 -1.30 17.44
C LEU A 663 -28.95 -1.14 16.62
N ASP A 664 -29.63 -0.01 16.76
CA ASP A 664 -30.85 0.36 16.05
C ASP A 664 -30.61 0.82 14.60
N GLY A 665 -29.36 0.74 14.12
CA GLY A 665 -28.97 1.01 12.74
C GLY A 665 -28.86 2.49 12.35
N GLN A 666 -29.12 3.42 13.26
CA GLN A 666 -28.88 4.84 13.00
C GLN A 666 -27.38 5.15 12.96
N SER A 667 -26.99 5.99 12.01
CA SER A 667 -25.69 6.67 12.00
C SER A 667 -25.60 7.60 13.21
N LYS A 668 -24.44 7.68 13.88
CA LYS A 668 -24.19 8.66 14.96
C LYS A 668 -23.73 10.02 14.43
N LEU A 669 -24.25 10.42 13.26
CA LEU A 669 -23.96 11.66 12.53
C LEU A 669 -25.29 12.36 12.18
#